data_AF-A0A1E7LL27-F1
#
_entry.id   AF-A0A1E7LL27-F1
#
_cell.length_a   1.000
_cell.length_b   1.000
_cell.length_c   1.000
_cell.angle_alpha   90.00
_cell.angle_beta   90.00
_cell.angle_gamma   90.00
#
_symmetry.space_group_name_H-M   'P 1'
#
loop_
_entity.id
_entity.type
_entity.pdbx_description
1 polymer ?
#
loop_
_entity_poly.entity_id
_entity_poly.type
_entity_poly.pdbx_seq_one_letter_code
_entity_poly.pdbx_strand_id
1 'polypeptide(L)'
;MTTPFPSRPLTPAQHGLWVTEQVLAPGAAHHLALTVRFPDPPDPDALAARCARLLERQPVLGSRVDPDGPALTPATGPAPELRHLACAADELDALLAEESARPFDLAEGPLVRFALVTAGGGLPVLHVVVHHLVFDGASKDVLLAEIHGVETTPGHPDAQVGADEPDGQVGADEPDAQVDADEPDGQAVALARGFWSERWHEPAPPVLPGLTSSVRDATAPAPGGAVPFALGPALDARLTETAGVLGITRFELLLALWHTLLFRYGNQAPVTALELSTRLPGSPGRIGLYVNELPVFTHPDPDRPFSDYAREVRAELREVYAHRPVPLGRAVGGLTPRTAIAPLSVSYRRRTGWEAEEAPGVTVDWIGFTHAVRNLAHLQLVDGPDGLTGSFQYRTDAFEPGAPARIVGHFRTLLDAVLTAPGATEAALAGLPLLAGDELAAALNTGNDLPAACPDGATVVSMFADRVAEDPDAVAVVTAEGTELSYGELLERARAFADRLTAAGLGAGDLVGVQVGRSVGELVAVLGVLTAGAAYVPLDPGYPAERLEFVRSDAGLAALVVEGPAPEGLPAGLAVLAPDAGEGPVPAPAPGGVRAAGPAAGDPAYVIYTSGSTGRPKGVEIPHRALANLLATMADHIEAGPRDRWLGLTSLSFDISTVELLLPLTTGARVVLVPEGQQRDGGALVKLIDTYGITHVQATPSSWRVMLAAGLHHPELAAVAGGEALPEPLAEELGAVCGRLVNVYGPTETTVWSTLAHLTTGAPVTIGRPLAATTAYVLDERGTPVPDFIPGELHLGGAGVAHGYRGRPGLTAQRFVPDPWGPPGSRLYRTGDLVRRLPDGRLEFVGRLDSQVKLRGHRIELGEIEARIVEDARVSQAVVVLDGGGGGGGAGGAGAGAGADADADAGADARLVAYVVGAGAGTGAGAGPGPGVGTGEVPAAEELRDRLARTLPAAMVPAVWVPLPALPLTPNGKVDRARLPEPPRLRPDAPEPLAATGETAGDGVTTAGDGVDAVVREIWQEVLRLDDIGPDEDLFDLGGHSLTITSIAARIRKRLGVEVPLDVFFDTPTLAGVSDAVSGLQQTASSEEQSDE
;
A
#
# COMPACT_ATOMS: atom_id res chain seq x y z
N MET A 1 -31.74 -34.48 47.88
CA MET A 1 -30.60 -33.66 48.36
C MET A 1 -29.43 -33.99 47.45
N THR A 2 -29.34 -33.26 46.34
CA THR A 2 -28.21 -33.28 45.41
C THR A 2 -27.02 -32.63 46.10
N THR A 3 -25.85 -33.27 46.04
CA THR A 3 -24.58 -32.69 46.51
C THR A 3 -24.33 -31.38 45.75
N PRO A 4 -24.08 -30.25 46.44
CA PRO A 4 -23.84 -28.98 45.78
C PRO A 4 -22.59 -29.06 44.91
N PHE A 5 -22.60 -28.35 43.78
CA PHE A 5 -21.43 -28.15 42.93
C PHE A 5 -20.29 -27.56 43.80
N PRO A 6 -19.15 -28.24 43.94
CA PRO A 6 -18.04 -27.72 44.73
C PRO A 6 -17.46 -26.47 44.05
N SER A 7 -16.97 -25.51 44.84
CA SER A 7 -16.24 -24.36 44.31
C SER A 7 -15.06 -24.84 43.46
N ARG A 8 -14.89 -24.28 42.27
CA ARG A 8 -13.82 -24.63 41.32
C ARG A 8 -13.20 -23.38 40.72
N PRO A 9 -11.86 -23.25 40.66
CA PRO A 9 -11.20 -22.17 39.93
C PRO A 9 -11.69 -22.09 38.47
N LEU A 10 -11.74 -20.89 37.90
CA LEU A 10 -11.97 -20.73 36.47
C LEU A 10 -10.82 -21.40 35.70
N THR A 11 -11.16 -22.18 34.69
CA THR A 11 -10.16 -22.62 33.71
C THR A 11 -9.54 -21.42 33.00
N PRO A 12 -8.37 -21.58 32.36
CA PRO A 12 -7.78 -20.49 31.57
C PRO A 12 -8.72 -19.91 30.49
N ALA A 13 -9.52 -20.76 29.81
CA ALA A 13 -10.50 -20.31 28.83
C ALA A 13 -11.64 -19.49 29.48
N GLN A 14 -12.16 -19.96 30.61
CA GLN A 14 -13.17 -19.24 31.39
C GLN A 14 -12.64 -17.93 31.96
N HIS A 15 -11.41 -17.95 32.48
CA HIS A 15 -10.74 -16.77 33.01
C HIS A 15 -10.52 -15.71 31.92
N GLY A 16 -10.12 -16.11 30.71
CA GLY A 16 -10.00 -15.21 29.56
C GLY A 16 -11.31 -14.52 29.18
N LEU A 17 -12.42 -15.27 29.14
CA LEU A 17 -13.76 -14.72 28.89
C LEU A 17 -14.20 -13.76 30.00
N TRP A 18 -14.03 -14.17 31.26
CA TRP A 18 -14.37 -13.35 32.42
C TRP A 18 -13.59 -12.03 32.45
N VAL A 19 -12.29 -12.05 32.19
CA VAL A 19 -11.47 -10.82 32.09
C VAL A 19 -11.94 -9.94 30.93
N THR A 20 -12.30 -10.53 29.80
CA THR A 20 -12.80 -9.79 28.63
C THR A 20 -14.06 -9.01 28.98
N GLU A 21 -15.03 -9.66 29.62
CA GLU A 21 -16.30 -9.05 30.00
C GLU A 21 -16.17 -8.02 31.12
N GLN A 22 -15.33 -8.28 32.11
CA GLN A 22 -15.17 -7.40 33.29
C GLN A 22 -14.27 -6.19 33.04
N VAL A 23 -13.25 -6.32 32.18
CA VAL A 23 -12.16 -5.34 32.05
C VAL A 23 -12.07 -4.73 30.65
N LEU A 24 -12.29 -5.52 29.60
CA LEU A 24 -11.98 -5.10 28.21
C LEU A 24 -13.21 -4.55 27.49
N ALA A 25 -14.38 -5.15 27.70
CA ALA A 25 -15.63 -4.74 27.07
C ALA A 25 -16.81 -4.89 28.04
N PRO A 26 -16.93 -4.01 29.07
CA PRO A 26 -18.05 -4.02 30.00
C PRO A 26 -19.40 -3.92 29.26
N GLY A 27 -20.23 -4.95 29.37
CA GLY A 27 -21.53 -5.04 28.68
C GLY A 27 -21.50 -5.83 27.36
N ALA A 28 -20.36 -6.40 26.94
CA ALA A 28 -20.33 -7.39 25.88
C ALA A 28 -21.06 -8.66 26.36
N ALA A 29 -22.24 -8.93 25.83
CA ALA A 29 -23.03 -10.10 26.18
C ALA A 29 -22.37 -11.38 25.65
N HIS A 30 -21.64 -12.14 26.48
CA HIS A 30 -21.08 -13.47 26.14
C HIS A 30 -22.14 -14.59 26.19
N HIS A 31 -23.28 -14.39 25.52
CA HIS A 31 -24.43 -15.30 25.61
C HIS A 31 -24.54 -16.20 24.38
N LEU A 32 -25.00 -17.43 24.62
CA LEU A 32 -25.42 -18.38 23.60
C LEU A 32 -26.93 -18.59 23.73
N ALA A 33 -27.66 -18.47 22.62
CA ALA A 33 -29.11 -18.59 22.61
C ALA A 33 -29.59 -19.72 21.69
N LEU A 34 -30.55 -20.50 22.18
CA LEU A 34 -31.16 -21.63 21.48
C LEU A 34 -32.67 -21.42 21.46
N THR A 35 -33.28 -21.37 20.27
CA THR A 35 -34.73 -21.35 20.12
C THR A 35 -35.21 -22.69 19.56
N VAL A 36 -35.96 -23.44 20.36
CA VAL A 36 -36.56 -24.72 20.01
C VAL A 36 -38.02 -24.52 19.66
N ARG A 37 -38.41 -24.87 18.44
CA ARG A 37 -39.81 -24.93 17.99
C ARG A 37 -40.28 -26.37 17.97
N PHE A 38 -41.39 -26.62 18.63
CA PHE A 38 -41.98 -27.95 18.71
C PHE A 38 -43.04 -28.14 17.60
N PRO A 39 -43.23 -29.37 17.09
CA PRO A 39 -44.26 -29.67 16.10
C PRO A 39 -45.68 -29.51 16.65
N ASP A 40 -45.83 -29.74 17.96
CA ASP A 40 -47.07 -29.65 18.73
C ASP A 40 -46.83 -28.78 19.97
N PRO A 41 -47.87 -28.12 20.52
CA PRO A 41 -47.71 -27.27 21.71
C PRO A 41 -47.23 -28.12 22.89
N PRO A 42 -46.06 -27.79 23.51
CA PRO A 42 -45.53 -28.57 24.61
C PRO A 42 -46.38 -28.37 25.87
N ASP A 43 -46.52 -29.41 26.69
CA ASP A 43 -47.07 -29.29 28.04
C ASP A 43 -46.10 -28.43 28.88
N PRO A 44 -46.48 -27.21 29.30
CA PRO A 44 -45.56 -26.31 29.98
C PRO A 44 -45.09 -26.81 31.35
N ASP A 45 -45.92 -27.57 32.08
CA ASP A 45 -45.55 -28.12 33.38
C ASP A 45 -44.52 -29.24 33.21
N ALA A 46 -44.71 -30.09 32.20
CA ALA A 46 -43.75 -31.13 31.84
C ALA A 46 -42.42 -30.54 31.35
N LEU A 47 -42.46 -29.42 30.63
CA LEU A 47 -41.28 -28.72 30.14
C LEU A 47 -40.52 -28.02 31.28
N ALA A 48 -41.22 -27.34 32.18
CA ALA A 48 -40.64 -26.75 33.39
C ALA A 48 -39.96 -27.83 34.25
N ALA A 49 -40.58 -29.00 34.42
CA ALA A 49 -39.99 -30.12 35.14
C ALA A 49 -38.73 -30.68 34.44
N ARG A 50 -38.64 -30.61 33.11
CA ARG A 50 -37.43 -30.99 32.36
C ARG A 50 -36.31 -29.98 32.57
N CYS A 51 -36.59 -28.68 32.50
CA CYS A 51 -35.61 -27.63 32.81
C CYS A 51 -35.07 -27.76 34.24
N ALA A 52 -35.93 -28.08 35.22
CA ALA A 52 -35.50 -28.33 36.60
C ALA A 52 -34.56 -29.54 36.70
N ARG A 53 -34.89 -30.67 36.05
CA ARG A 53 -34.02 -31.86 36.02
C ARG A 53 -32.69 -31.60 35.33
N LEU A 54 -32.68 -30.81 34.26
CA LEU A 54 -31.46 -30.40 33.58
C LEU A 54 -30.49 -29.70 34.56
N LEU A 55 -30.99 -28.76 35.37
CA LEU A 55 -30.18 -28.06 36.38
C LEU A 55 -29.66 -28.99 37.47
N GLU A 56 -30.43 -30.01 37.86
CA GLU A 56 -29.98 -31.03 38.83
C GLU A 56 -28.86 -31.91 38.27
N ARG A 57 -28.95 -32.31 36.98
CA ARG A 57 -27.96 -33.15 36.31
C ARG A 57 -26.73 -32.39 35.85
N GLN A 58 -26.90 -31.11 35.50
CA GLN A 58 -25.88 -30.22 34.93
C GLN A 58 -25.72 -28.99 35.82
N PRO A 59 -25.21 -29.17 37.06
CA PRO A 59 -25.21 -28.11 38.07
C PRO A 59 -24.34 -26.90 37.71
N VAL A 60 -23.43 -27.03 36.73
CA VAL A 60 -22.62 -25.90 36.23
C VAL A 60 -23.48 -24.76 35.67
N LEU A 61 -24.65 -25.06 35.10
CA LEU A 61 -25.59 -24.06 34.59
C LEU A 61 -26.15 -23.15 35.70
N GLY A 62 -26.26 -23.69 36.92
CA GLY A 62 -26.72 -22.97 38.12
C GLY A 62 -25.60 -22.29 38.90
N SER A 63 -24.45 -22.01 38.26
CA SER A 63 -23.30 -21.39 38.91
C SER A 63 -23.35 -19.86 38.85
N ARG A 64 -22.47 -19.23 39.62
CA ARG A 64 -22.05 -17.82 39.58
C ARG A 64 -20.51 -17.76 39.64
N VAL A 65 -19.92 -16.62 39.31
CA VAL A 65 -18.51 -16.32 39.54
C VAL A 65 -18.35 -15.70 40.91
N ASP A 66 -17.39 -16.20 41.69
CA ASP A 66 -17.10 -15.70 43.03
C ASP A 66 -16.59 -14.24 42.96
N PRO A 67 -17.19 -13.29 43.71
CA PRO A 67 -16.70 -11.91 43.79
C PRO A 67 -15.29 -11.80 44.39
N ASP A 68 -14.88 -12.75 45.23
CA ASP A 68 -13.63 -12.73 45.99
C ASP A 68 -12.46 -13.41 45.25
N GLY A 69 -12.70 -14.02 44.08
CA GLY A 69 -11.67 -14.64 43.25
C GLY A 69 -12.23 -15.35 42.01
N PRO A 70 -11.41 -15.67 40.99
CA PRO A 70 -11.92 -16.26 39.75
C PRO A 70 -12.25 -17.75 39.94
N ALA A 71 -13.40 -18.05 40.55
CA ALA A 71 -13.92 -19.40 40.73
C ALA A 71 -15.42 -19.48 40.41
N LEU A 72 -15.88 -20.61 39.85
CA LEU A 72 -17.30 -20.94 39.77
C LEU A 72 -17.79 -21.50 41.11
N THR A 73 -18.85 -20.91 41.63
CA THR A 73 -19.56 -21.36 42.84
C THR A 73 -21.06 -21.53 42.55
N PRO A 74 -21.82 -22.29 43.35
CA PRO A 74 -23.27 -22.32 43.21
C PRO A 74 -23.91 -20.93 43.32
N ALA A 75 -24.91 -20.64 42.50
CA ALA A 75 -25.69 -19.40 42.60
C ALA A 75 -26.39 -19.29 43.97
N THR A 76 -26.49 -18.06 44.49
CA THR A 76 -27.09 -17.78 45.81
C THR A 76 -28.60 -17.53 45.75
N GLY A 77 -29.15 -17.28 44.56
CA GLY A 77 -30.56 -17.04 44.30
C GLY A 77 -31.40 -18.31 44.05
N PRO A 78 -32.72 -18.16 43.82
CA PRO A 78 -33.60 -19.28 43.47
C PRO A 78 -33.16 -19.93 42.14
N ALA A 79 -33.45 -21.22 41.99
CA ALA A 79 -33.18 -21.94 40.74
C ALA A 79 -33.93 -21.27 39.56
N PRO A 80 -33.34 -21.20 38.36
CA PRO A 80 -33.98 -20.56 37.23
C PRO A 80 -35.23 -21.32 36.80
N GLU A 81 -36.37 -20.63 36.80
CA GLU A 81 -37.67 -21.18 36.38
C GLU A 81 -37.97 -20.88 34.90
N LEU A 82 -38.86 -21.67 34.30
CA LEU A 82 -39.36 -21.43 32.93
C LEU A 82 -40.30 -20.21 32.92
N ARG A 83 -39.86 -19.12 32.31
CA ARG A 83 -40.69 -17.91 32.15
C ARG A 83 -41.69 -18.08 31.02
N HIS A 84 -42.91 -17.59 31.19
CA HIS A 84 -43.92 -17.57 30.12
C HIS A 84 -44.05 -16.15 29.58
N LEU A 85 -43.77 -15.97 28.29
CA LEU A 85 -43.85 -14.67 27.61
C LEU A 85 -44.89 -14.74 26.47
N ALA A 86 -45.48 -13.60 26.15
CA ALA A 86 -46.40 -13.48 25.03
C ALA A 86 -46.14 -12.17 24.26
N CYS A 87 -46.22 -12.22 22.94
CA CYS A 87 -46.03 -11.08 22.04
C CYS A 87 -46.93 -11.19 20.81
N ALA A 88 -47.00 -10.13 19.99
CA ALA A 88 -47.56 -10.25 18.65
C ALA A 88 -46.66 -11.11 17.74
N ALA A 89 -47.22 -11.63 16.65
CA ALA A 89 -46.48 -12.53 15.74
C ALA A 89 -45.28 -11.84 15.07
N ASP A 90 -45.43 -10.56 14.73
CA ASP A 90 -44.42 -9.68 14.14
C ASP A 90 -43.39 -9.15 15.14
N GLU A 91 -43.61 -9.36 16.45
CA GLU A 91 -42.70 -8.94 17.52
C GLU A 91 -41.82 -10.09 18.04
N LEU A 92 -42.04 -11.33 17.60
CA LEU A 92 -41.36 -12.52 18.15
C LEU A 92 -39.84 -12.40 18.03
N ASP A 93 -39.33 -12.08 16.84
CA ASP A 93 -37.88 -12.00 16.60
C ASP A 93 -37.22 -10.88 17.42
N ALA A 94 -37.92 -9.74 17.57
CA ALA A 94 -37.45 -8.63 18.40
C ALA A 94 -37.38 -9.02 19.88
N LEU A 95 -38.37 -9.74 20.40
CA LEU A 95 -38.39 -10.22 21.79
C LEU A 95 -37.30 -11.27 22.05
N LEU A 96 -37.09 -12.21 21.11
CA LEU A 96 -36.01 -13.20 21.22
C LEU A 96 -34.62 -12.53 21.20
N ALA A 97 -34.44 -11.51 20.36
CA ALA A 97 -33.21 -10.71 20.32
C ALA A 97 -32.99 -9.93 21.63
N GLU A 98 -34.04 -9.31 22.19
CA GLU A 98 -33.98 -8.61 23.47
C GLU A 98 -33.59 -9.57 24.61
N GLU A 99 -34.23 -10.74 24.70
CA GLU A 99 -33.91 -11.74 25.72
C GLU A 99 -32.49 -12.29 25.58
N SER A 100 -32.01 -12.47 24.34
CA SER A 100 -30.63 -12.88 24.04
C SER A 100 -29.61 -11.81 24.43
N ALA A 101 -29.92 -10.53 24.24
CA ALA A 101 -29.03 -9.40 24.54
C ALA A 101 -29.01 -9.01 26.03
N ARG A 102 -30.07 -9.32 26.78
CA ARG A 102 -30.19 -8.98 28.20
C ARG A 102 -29.00 -9.57 29.00
N PRO A 103 -28.21 -8.77 29.75
CA PRO A 103 -26.99 -9.21 30.44
C PRO A 103 -27.25 -10.20 31.57
N PHE A 104 -26.27 -11.08 31.84
CA PHE A 104 -26.18 -11.83 33.09
C PHE A 104 -25.39 -11.02 34.13
N ASP A 105 -25.79 -11.12 35.40
CA ASP A 105 -24.93 -10.73 36.51
C ASP A 105 -24.08 -11.94 36.90
N LEU A 106 -22.79 -11.92 36.54
CA LEU A 106 -21.89 -13.03 36.81
C LEU A 106 -21.69 -13.28 38.31
N ALA A 107 -21.81 -12.26 39.16
CA ALA A 107 -21.59 -12.36 40.61
C ALA A 107 -22.78 -12.98 41.36
N GLU A 108 -23.98 -12.89 40.79
CA GLU A 108 -25.21 -13.46 41.37
C GLU A 108 -25.59 -14.80 40.74
N GLY A 109 -25.43 -14.94 39.41
CA GLY A 109 -25.96 -16.07 38.65
C GLY A 109 -27.50 -16.15 38.75
N PRO A 110 -28.12 -17.29 38.36
CA PRO A 110 -27.56 -18.41 37.61
C PRO A 110 -27.23 -18.03 36.16
N LEU A 111 -26.29 -18.74 35.54
CA LEU A 111 -25.79 -18.45 34.19
C LEU A 111 -26.63 -19.08 33.05
N VAL A 112 -27.92 -19.32 33.31
CA VAL A 112 -28.91 -19.80 32.33
C VAL A 112 -30.30 -19.20 32.55
N ARG A 113 -31.04 -18.98 31.46
CA ARG A 113 -32.43 -18.53 31.46
C ARG A 113 -33.27 -19.36 30.48
N PHE A 114 -34.52 -19.63 30.86
CA PHE A 114 -35.49 -20.34 30.04
C PHE A 114 -36.74 -19.47 29.84
N ALA A 115 -37.24 -19.37 28.61
CA ALA A 115 -38.48 -18.69 28.28
C ALA A 115 -39.32 -19.50 27.28
N LEU A 116 -40.60 -19.72 27.59
CA LEU A 116 -41.60 -20.24 26.67
C LEU A 116 -42.39 -19.05 26.11
N VAL A 117 -42.23 -18.75 24.82
CA VAL A 117 -42.80 -17.57 24.17
C VAL A 117 -43.96 -17.97 23.28
N THR A 118 -45.14 -17.37 23.47
CA THR A 118 -46.32 -17.55 22.61
C THR A 118 -46.55 -16.30 21.76
N ALA A 119 -46.46 -16.41 20.43
CA ALA A 119 -46.60 -15.27 19.52
C ALA A 119 -47.90 -15.34 18.69
N GLY A 120 -48.79 -14.34 18.83
CA GLY A 120 -49.95 -14.16 17.95
C GLY A 120 -50.86 -15.38 17.70
N GLY A 121 -51.06 -16.25 18.70
CA GLY A 121 -51.86 -17.48 18.56
C GLY A 121 -51.16 -18.64 17.83
N GLY A 122 -49.88 -18.48 17.48
CA GLY A 122 -49.00 -19.54 16.98
C GLY A 122 -48.54 -20.52 18.07
N LEU A 123 -47.81 -21.57 17.65
CA LEU A 123 -47.24 -22.54 18.57
C LEU A 123 -46.19 -21.90 19.49
N PRO A 124 -46.14 -22.27 20.79
CA PRO A 124 -45.11 -21.78 21.70
C PRO A 124 -43.71 -22.22 21.29
N VAL A 125 -42.72 -21.34 21.47
CA VAL A 125 -41.29 -21.63 21.25
C VAL A 125 -40.52 -21.59 22.57
N LEU A 126 -39.62 -22.54 22.81
CA LEU A 126 -38.72 -22.50 23.97
C LEU A 126 -37.43 -21.79 23.58
N HIS A 127 -37.12 -20.70 24.26
CA HIS A 127 -35.88 -19.96 24.13
C HIS A 127 -35.01 -20.17 25.37
N VAL A 128 -33.78 -20.64 25.17
CA VAL A 128 -32.80 -20.92 26.22
C VAL A 128 -31.59 -20.02 25.99
N VAL A 129 -31.23 -19.21 26.99
CA VAL A 129 -30.05 -18.34 26.92
C VAL A 129 -29.08 -18.78 28.00
N VAL A 130 -27.83 -19.07 27.63
CA VAL A 130 -26.78 -19.54 28.54
C VAL A 130 -25.54 -18.68 28.41
N HIS A 131 -24.84 -18.44 29.51
CA HIS A 131 -23.55 -17.74 29.46
C HIS A 131 -22.44 -18.65 28.91
N HIS A 132 -21.61 -18.15 27.98
CA HIS A 132 -20.54 -18.92 27.33
C HIS A 132 -19.47 -19.41 28.33
N LEU A 133 -19.38 -18.78 29.51
CA LEU A 133 -18.51 -19.23 30.61
C LEU A 133 -18.79 -20.67 31.08
N VAL A 134 -20.03 -21.14 30.93
CA VAL A 134 -20.47 -22.47 31.40
C VAL A 134 -21.02 -23.34 30.27
N PHE A 135 -20.96 -22.88 29.02
CA PHE A 135 -21.58 -23.54 27.88
C PHE A 135 -20.80 -23.28 26.59
N ASP A 136 -20.75 -24.26 25.71
CA ASP A 136 -20.14 -24.17 24.39
C ASP A 136 -20.92 -24.96 23.33
N GLY A 137 -20.43 -24.95 22.09
CA GLY A 137 -21.03 -25.72 20.99
C GLY A 137 -21.10 -27.22 21.26
N ALA A 138 -20.10 -27.81 21.93
CA ALA A 138 -20.06 -29.24 22.29
C ALA A 138 -21.08 -29.61 23.40
N SER A 139 -21.57 -28.63 24.15
CA SER A 139 -22.61 -28.81 25.17
C SER A 139 -24.03 -28.79 24.61
N LYS A 140 -24.23 -28.31 23.38
CA LYS A 140 -25.54 -28.15 22.74
C LYS A 140 -26.32 -29.46 22.61
N ASP A 141 -25.68 -30.53 22.14
CA ASP A 141 -26.36 -31.80 21.91
C ASP A 141 -26.79 -32.46 23.22
N VAL A 142 -25.98 -32.28 24.27
CA VAL A 142 -26.31 -32.71 25.64
C VAL A 142 -27.54 -31.96 26.13
N LEU A 143 -27.58 -30.63 25.95
CA LEU A 143 -28.72 -29.79 26.32
C LEU A 143 -30.00 -30.22 25.59
N LEU A 144 -29.92 -30.42 24.29
CA LEU A 144 -31.08 -30.80 23.46
C LEU A 144 -31.60 -32.19 23.83
N ALA A 145 -30.71 -33.18 24.01
CA ALA A 145 -31.12 -34.52 24.44
C ALA A 145 -31.86 -34.49 25.79
N GLU A 146 -31.37 -33.71 26.77
CA GLU A 146 -31.99 -33.53 28.09
C GLU A 146 -33.35 -32.83 28.00
N ILE A 147 -33.48 -31.76 27.20
CA ILE A 147 -34.75 -31.05 26.96
C ILE A 147 -35.77 -31.97 26.28
N HIS A 148 -35.33 -32.85 25.37
CA HIS A 148 -36.20 -33.80 24.70
C HIS A 148 -36.48 -35.08 25.52
N GLY A 149 -35.81 -35.25 26.67
CA GLY A 149 -36.02 -36.38 27.58
C GLY A 149 -35.42 -37.69 27.06
N VAL A 150 -34.39 -37.58 26.21
CA VAL A 150 -33.59 -38.70 25.71
C VAL A 150 -32.40 -38.89 26.66
N GLU A 151 -32.21 -40.10 27.18
CA GLU A 151 -31.03 -40.38 28.01
C GLU A 151 -29.76 -40.36 27.15
N THR A 152 -28.85 -39.44 27.46
CA THR A 152 -27.50 -39.41 26.88
C THR A 152 -26.71 -40.60 27.42
N THR A 153 -26.41 -41.58 26.56
CA THR A 153 -25.59 -42.73 26.94
C THR A 153 -24.10 -42.31 26.97
N PRO A 154 -23.27 -42.74 27.95
CA PRO A 154 -21.83 -42.50 27.90
C PRO A 154 -21.25 -43.09 26.62
N GLY A 155 -20.55 -42.27 25.83
CA GLY A 155 -19.97 -42.70 24.55
C GLY A 155 -20.65 -42.15 23.28
N HIS A 156 -21.43 -41.06 23.38
CA HIS A 156 -21.74 -40.29 22.18
C HIS A 156 -20.42 -39.71 21.64
N PRO A 157 -20.00 -40.05 20.40
CA PRO A 157 -18.77 -39.49 19.83
C PRO A 157 -18.94 -37.97 19.79
N ASP A 158 -17.93 -37.25 20.27
CA ASP A 158 -17.95 -35.79 20.26
C ASP A 158 -18.17 -35.31 18.81
N ALA A 159 -19.14 -34.39 18.62
CA ALA A 159 -19.55 -33.88 17.32
C ALA A 159 -18.41 -33.11 16.60
N GLN A 160 -17.35 -32.78 17.33
CA GLN A 160 -16.14 -32.11 16.82
C GLN A 160 -14.99 -33.07 16.46
N VAL A 161 -15.29 -34.18 15.76
CA VAL A 161 -14.34 -35.17 15.21
C VAL A 161 -14.06 -36.34 16.15
N GLY A 162 -14.93 -37.37 16.09
CA GLY A 162 -14.68 -38.68 16.71
C GLY A 162 -14.37 -39.83 15.73
N ALA A 163 -14.32 -39.59 14.42
CA ALA A 163 -14.17 -40.65 13.42
C ALA A 163 -12.98 -40.49 12.45
N ASP A 164 -12.34 -39.31 12.42
CA ASP A 164 -11.25 -38.97 11.50
C ASP A 164 -10.02 -38.38 12.23
N GLU A 165 -9.90 -38.58 13.54
CA GLU A 165 -8.64 -38.26 14.25
C GLU A 165 -7.53 -39.21 13.74
N PRO A 166 -6.30 -38.72 13.48
CA PRO A 166 -5.20 -39.59 13.06
C PRO A 166 -4.95 -40.63 14.15
N ASP A 167 -5.24 -41.89 13.82
CA ASP A 167 -5.15 -43.09 14.66
C ASP A 167 -3.92 -43.02 15.59
N GLY A 168 -4.18 -42.60 16.84
CA GLY A 168 -3.16 -42.15 17.77
C GLY A 168 -3.67 -42.41 19.17
N GLN A 169 -3.07 -43.41 19.82
CA GLN A 169 -3.41 -43.83 21.18
C GLN A 169 -3.16 -42.69 22.18
N VAL A 170 -4.20 -41.90 22.47
CA VAL A 170 -4.29 -41.15 23.71
C VAL A 170 -4.94 -42.09 24.72
N GLY A 171 -4.20 -42.47 25.77
CA GLY A 171 -4.67 -43.39 26.80
C GLY A 171 -6.01 -42.93 27.39
N ALA A 172 -7.00 -43.83 27.40
CA ALA A 172 -8.37 -43.57 27.81
C ALA A 172 -8.55 -43.43 29.34
N ASP A 173 -7.48 -43.20 30.09
CA ASP A 173 -7.47 -43.23 31.55
C ASP A 173 -7.16 -41.84 32.11
N GLU A 174 -8.06 -40.86 31.92
CA GLU A 174 -8.29 -39.73 32.86
C GLU A 174 -9.45 -38.83 32.37
N PRO A 175 -10.71 -39.12 32.75
CA PRO A 175 -11.82 -38.21 32.52
C PRO A 175 -11.78 -37.13 33.62
N ASP A 176 -11.78 -35.85 33.22
CA ASP A 176 -11.82 -34.66 34.09
C ASP A 176 -10.48 -34.12 34.66
N ALA A 177 -9.31 -34.47 34.10
CA ALA A 177 -8.09 -33.70 34.37
C ALA A 177 -8.13 -32.34 33.61
N GLN A 178 -9.03 -31.45 34.03
CA GLN A 178 -8.80 -30.01 33.89
C GLN A 178 -7.44 -29.76 34.53
N VAL A 179 -6.44 -29.35 33.74
CA VAL A 179 -5.12 -28.98 34.25
C VAL A 179 -5.34 -27.96 35.37
N ASP A 180 -5.15 -28.38 36.61
CA ASP A 180 -5.54 -27.60 37.77
C ASP A 180 -4.74 -26.29 37.75
N ALA A 181 -5.39 -25.20 38.15
CA ALA A 181 -4.77 -23.88 38.05
C ALA A 181 -3.48 -23.79 38.90
N ASP A 182 -3.36 -24.63 39.92
CA ASP A 182 -2.27 -24.64 40.91
C ASP A 182 -1.29 -25.83 40.78
N GLU A 183 -1.43 -26.74 39.80
CA GLU A 183 -0.46 -27.83 39.64
C GLU A 183 0.87 -27.36 38.99
N PRO A 184 2.04 -27.72 39.56
CA PRO A 184 3.34 -27.44 38.93
C PRO A 184 3.48 -28.20 37.61
N ASP A 185 4.02 -27.51 36.59
CA ASP A 185 4.15 -27.93 35.18
C ASP A 185 4.21 -29.47 34.97
N GLY A 186 3.03 -30.08 34.79
CA GLY A 186 2.92 -31.48 34.39
C GLY A 186 3.55 -31.72 33.02
N GLN A 187 3.86 -32.98 32.70
CA GLN A 187 4.56 -33.35 31.46
C GLN A 187 3.90 -32.79 30.19
N ALA A 188 2.57 -32.72 30.13
CA ALA A 188 1.82 -32.15 29.01
C ALA A 188 2.06 -30.65 28.80
N VAL A 189 2.13 -29.86 29.89
CA VAL A 189 2.42 -28.42 29.84
C VAL A 189 3.87 -28.18 29.42
N ALA A 190 4.82 -28.98 29.92
CA ALA A 190 6.22 -28.89 29.52
C ALA A 190 6.42 -29.22 28.03
N LEU A 191 5.75 -30.24 27.51
CA LEU A 191 5.77 -30.59 26.09
C LEU A 191 5.14 -29.49 25.23
N ALA A 192 3.95 -29.00 25.59
CA ALA A 192 3.31 -27.89 24.90
C ALA A 192 4.16 -26.61 24.93
N ARG A 193 4.80 -26.29 26.06
CA ARG A 193 5.71 -25.14 26.17
C ARG A 193 6.91 -25.30 25.23
N GLY A 194 7.54 -26.47 25.18
CA GLY A 194 8.62 -26.74 24.23
C GLY A 194 8.17 -26.57 22.79
N PHE A 195 7.06 -27.21 22.41
CA PHE A 195 6.51 -27.16 21.06
C PHE A 195 6.14 -25.75 20.60
N TRP A 196 5.41 -25.00 21.43
CA TRP A 196 4.90 -23.67 21.07
C TRP A 196 5.95 -22.58 21.20
N SER A 197 6.89 -22.66 22.15
CA SER A 197 7.94 -21.64 22.29
C SER A 197 8.88 -21.54 21.08
N GLU A 198 9.08 -22.64 20.35
CA GLU A 198 9.90 -22.67 19.13
C GLU A 198 9.15 -22.16 17.88
N ARG A 199 7.82 -22.31 17.85
CA ARG A 199 6.98 -22.00 16.68
C ARG A 199 6.29 -20.65 16.76
N TRP A 200 5.96 -20.24 17.98
CA TRP A 200 5.19 -19.03 18.20
C TRP A 200 5.98 -17.80 17.77
N HIS A 201 5.38 -17.07 16.85
CA HIS A 201 5.71 -15.71 16.51
C HIS A 201 4.38 -14.96 16.36
N GLU A 202 4.42 -13.65 16.58
CA GLU A 202 3.24 -12.83 16.36
C GLU A 202 2.87 -12.84 14.87
N PRO A 203 1.64 -13.23 14.51
CA PRO A 203 1.24 -13.25 13.11
C PRO A 203 1.24 -11.86 12.48
N ALA A 204 1.70 -11.76 11.25
CA ALA A 204 1.47 -10.57 10.43
C ALA A 204 -0.04 -10.37 10.20
N PRO A 205 -0.52 -9.12 10.06
CA PRO A 205 -1.93 -8.90 9.80
C PRO A 205 -2.35 -9.53 8.45
N PRO A 206 -3.59 -10.03 8.36
CA PRO A 206 -4.02 -10.77 7.19
C PRO A 206 -4.29 -9.81 6.04
N VAL A 207 -3.94 -10.21 4.82
CA VAL A 207 -4.41 -9.53 3.60
C VAL A 207 -5.72 -10.18 3.17
N LEU A 208 -6.80 -9.41 3.24
CA LEU A 208 -8.11 -9.83 2.75
C LEU A 208 -8.69 -8.75 1.81
N PRO A 209 -9.47 -9.15 0.79
CA PRO A 209 -10.18 -8.21 -0.04
C PRO A 209 -11.05 -7.26 0.79
N GLY A 210 -10.89 -5.95 0.60
CA GLY A 210 -11.74 -4.91 1.20
C GLY A 210 -11.57 -4.74 2.71
N LEU A 211 -10.45 -5.18 3.30
CA LEU A 211 -10.16 -4.97 4.72
C LEU A 211 -9.80 -3.49 4.96
N THR A 212 -10.55 -2.81 5.83
CA THR A 212 -10.42 -1.36 6.10
C THR A 212 -9.79 -1.02 7.44
N SER A 213 -9.72 -1.97 8.38
CA SER A 213 -9.15 -1.76 9.71
C SER A 213 -8.33 -2.96 10.16
N SER A 214 -7.30 -2.70 10.98
CA SER A 214 -6.47 -3.74 11.55
C SER A 214 -7.06 -4.24 12.88
N VAL A 215 -6.84 -5.52 13.21
CA VAL A 215 -7.22 -6.08 14.53
C VAL A 215 -6.51 -5.37 15.68
N ARG A 216 -5.37 -4.70 15.42
CA ARG A 216 -4.61 -3.97 16.44
C ARG A 216 -5.36 -2.73 16.95
N ASP A 217 -6.26 -2.18 16.14
CA ASP A 217 -7.03 -0.97 16.47
C ASP A 217 -8.41 -1.29 17.07
N ALA A 218 -8.87 -2.54 16.96
CA ALA A 218 -10.23 -2.95 17.26
C ALA A 218 -10.36 -3.61 18.65
N THR A 219 -10.36 -2.82 19.73
CA THR A 219 -10.59 -3.34 21.10
C THR A 219 -12.07 -3.34 21.54
N ALA A 220 -12.97 -2.76 20.74
CA ALA A 220 -14.38 -2.62 21.07
C ALA A 220 -15.25 -3.70 20.39
N PRO A 221 -16.34 -4.16 21.05
CA PRO A 221 -17.37 -4.97 20.40
C PRO A 221 -17.91 -4.29 19.15
N ALA A 222 -18.09 -5.06 18.06
CA ALA A 222 -18.70 -4.57 16.83
C ALA A 222 -19.82 -5.51 16.35
N PRO A 223 -20.76 -5.00 15.52
CA PRO A 223 -21.75 -5.83 14.88
C PRO A 223 -21.09 -6.88 13.98
N GLY A 224 -21.62 -8.11 14.02
CA GLY A 224 -21.18 -9.20 13.16
C GLY A 224 -22.10 -9.37 11.95
N GLY A 225 -21.53 -9.71 10.80
CA GLY A 225 -22.21 -10.19 9.61
C GLY A 225 -21.84 -11.63 9.31
N ALA A 226 -22.62 -12.29 8.43
CA ALA A 226 -22.35 -13.66 8.00
C ALA A 226 -22.73 -13.87 6.52
N VAL A 227 -21.87 -14.55 5.77
CA VAL A 227 -22.15 -15.00 4.40
C VAL A 227 -22.23 -16.53 4.38
N PRO A 228 -23.43 -17.12 4.30
CA PRO A 228 -23.61 -18.57 4.25
C PRO A 228 -23.30 -19.13 2.86
N PHE A 229 -22.86 -20.39 2.81
CA PHE A 229 -22.72 -21.18 1.59
C PHE A 229 -22.99 -22.66 1.85
N ALA A 230 -23.33 -23.40 0.79
CA ALA A 230 -23.51 -24.85 0.81
C ALA A 230 -22.90 -25.50 -0.43
N LEU A 231 -22.42 -26.73 -0.29
CA LEU A 231 -22.03 -27.58 -1.40
C LEU A 231 -23.23 -28.39 -1.89
N GLY A 232 -23.43 -28.43 -3.22
CA GLY A 232 -24.41 -29.33 -3.81
C GLY A 232 -23.94 -30.79 -3.72
N PRO A 233 -24.86 -31.78 -3.80
CA PRO A 233 -24.53 -33.20 -3.60
C PRO A 233 -23.39 -33.72 -4.48
N ALA A 234 -23.27 -33.21 -5.71
CA ALA A 234 -22.20 -33.62 -6.63
C ALA A 234 -20.81 -33.17 -6.15
N LEU A 235 -20.66 -31.91 -5.71
CA LEU A 235 -19.40 -31.39 -5.20
C LEU A 235 -19.05 -32.01 -3.85
N ASP A 236 -20.04 -32.26 -3.00
CA ASP A 236 -19.84 -32.93 -1.72
C ASP A 236 -19.29 -34.37 -1.90
N ALA A 237 -19.84 -35.12 -2.86
CA ALA A 237 -19.32 -36.44 -3.23
C ALA A 237 -17.87 -36.36 -3.73
N ARG A 238 -17.54 -35.34 -4.55
CA ARG A 238 -16.17 -35.12 -5.04
C ARG A 238 -15.21 -34.71 -3.92
N LEU A 239 -15.66 -33.98 -2.92
CA LEU A 239 -14.89 -33.65 -1.73
C LEU A 239 -14.48 -34.92 -0.98
N THR A 240 -15.42 -35.84 -0.77
CA THR A 240 -15.15 -37.16 -0.16
C THR A 240 -14.17 -38.00 -0.98
N GLU A 241 -14.39 -38.08 -2.30
CA GLU A 241 -13.52 -38.85 -3.20
C GLU A 241 -12.10 -38.29 -3.21
N THR A 242 -11.95 -36.97 -3.32
CA THR A 242 -10.64 -36.31 -3.38
C THR A 242 -9.88 -36.47 -2.07
N ALA A 243 -10.54 -36.29 -0.92
CA ALA A 243 -9.95 -36.55 0.39
C ALA A 243 -9.46 -38.00 0.51
N GLY A 244 -10.28 -38.96 0.06
CA GLY A 244 -9.94 -40.39 0.03
C GLY A 244 -8.74 -40.71 -0.86
N VAL A 245 -8.65 -40.12 -2.06
CA VAL A 245 -7.51 -40.30 -2.98
C VAL A 245 -6.22 -39.73 -2.40
N LEU A 246 -6.28 -38.58 -1.73
CA LEU A 246 -5.14 -37.93 -1.12
C LEU A 246 -4.71 -38.59 0.20
N GLY A 247 -5.58 -39.41 0.81
CA GLY A 247 -5.35 -40.05 2.10
C GLY A 247 -5.39 -39.06 3.27
N ILE A 248 -6.26 -38.06 3.17
CA ILE A 248 -6.47 -36.99 4.15
C ILE A 248 -7.96 -36.87 4.49
N THR A 249 -8.29 -36.13 5.55
CA THR A 249 -9.69 -35.88 5.94
C THR A 249 -10.33 -34.78 5.09
N ARG A 250 -11.67 -34.71 5.08
CA ARG A 250 -12.41 -33.62 4.42
C ARG A 250 -12.03 -32.25 5.00
N PHE A 251 -11.83 -32.18 6.33
CA PHE A 251 -11.42 -30.95 7.00
C PHE A 251 -9.99 -30.53 6.63
N GLU A 252 -9.03 -31.46 6.62
CA GLU A 252 -7.65 -31.19 6.19
C GLU A 252 -7.60 -30.61 4.77
N LEU A 253 -8.40 -31.17 3.86
CA LEU A 253 -8.54 -30.67 2.49
C LEU A 253 -9.15 -29.25 2.45
N LEU A 254 -10.21 -28.98 3.20
CA LEU A 254 -10.85 -27.66 3.28
C LEU A 254 -9.92 -26.61 3.89
N LEU A 255 -9.15 -26.97 4.93
CA LEU A 255 -8.18 -26.07 5.54
C LEU A 255 -7.01 -25.77 4.59
N ALA A 256 -6.54 -26.76 3.83
CA ALA A 256 -5.53 -26.54 2.80
C ALA A 256 -6.03 -25.59 1.70
N LEU A 257 -7.29 -25.71 1.27
CA LEU A 257 -7.92 -24.76 0.34
C LEU A 257 -8.00 -23.36 0.95
N TRP A 258 -8.43 -23.24 2.21
CA TRP A 258 -8.55 -21.96 2.91
C TRP A 258 -7.20 -21.26 3.05
N HIS A 259 -6.17 -21.97 3.48
CA HIS A 259 -4.82 -21.42 3.60
C HIS A 259 -4.20 -21.11 2.23
N THR A 260 -4.49 -21.90 1.19
CA THR A 260 -4.10 -21.56 -0.19
C THR A 260 -4.71 -20.23 -0.61
N LEU A 261 -5.99 -20.00 -0.32
CA LEU A 261 -6.66 -18.73 -0.62
C LEU A 261 -6.00 -17.55 0.10
N LEU A 262 -5.77 -17.66 1.42
CA LEU A 262 -5.13 -16.62 2.23
C LEU A 262 -3.71 -16.32 1.75
N PHE A 263 -2.92 -17.35 1.43
CA PHE A 263 -1.59 -17.20 0.86
C PHE A 263 -1.63 -16.46 -0.48
N ARG A 264 -2.59 -16.78 -1.35
CA ARG A 264 -2.70 -16.12 -2.66
C ARG A 264 -3.18 -14.68 -2.59
N TYR A 265 -3.82 -14.24 -1.50
CA TYR A 265 -4.13 -12.83 -1.28
C TYR A 265 -2.91 -12.02 -0.81
N GLY A 266 -2.13 -12.55 0.13
CA GLY A 266 -1.09 -11.77 0.81
C GLY A 266 0.35 -12.15 0.48
N ASN A 267 0.57 -13.23 -0.28
CA ASN A 267 1.89 -13.84 -0.49
C ASN A 267 2.67 -14.06 0.83
N GLN A 268 1.94 -14.39 1.89
CA GLN A 268 2.46 -14.60 3.25
C GLN A 268 1.94 -15.91 3.83
N ALA A 269 2.73 -16.54 4.69
CA ALA A 269 2.33 -17.74 5.41
C ALA A 269 1.05 -17.44 6.22
N PRO A 270 -0.06 -18.13 5.94
CA PRO A 270 -1.31 -17.85 6.62
C PRO A 270 -1.29 -18.44 8.02
N VAL A 271 -1.88 -17.71 8.97
CA VAL A 271 -2.09 -18.19 10.34
C VAL A 271 -3.57 -18.07 10.67
N THR A 272 -4.17 -19.19 11.07
CA THR A 272 -5.56 -19.23 11.56
C THR A 272 -5.62 -19.92 12.90
N ALA A 273 -6.40 -19.37 13.82
CA ALA A 273 -6.76 -20.06 15.06
C ALA A 273 -7.79 -21.15 14.75
N LEU A 274 -7.48 -22.39 15.10
CA LEU A 274 -8.40 -23.51 15.01
C LEU A 274 -9.13 -23.68 16.34
N GLU A 275 -10.46 -23.69 16.30
CA GLU A 275 -11.31 -23.98 17.46
C GLU A 275 -11.45 -25.50 17.64
N LEU A 276 -10.92 -25.99 18.75
CA LEU A 276 -10.85 -27.40 19.10
C LEU A 276 -11.63 -27.68 20.37
N SER A 277 -12.35 -28.80 20.40
CA SER A 277 -12.85 -29.38 21.64
C SER A 277 -11.68 -29.95 22.43
N THR A 278 -11.63 -29.66 23.73
CA THR A 278 -10.74 -30.31 24.69
C THR A 278 -11.35 -31.59 25.26
N ARG A 279 -12.61 -31.92 24.94
CA ARG A 279 -13.21 -33.20 25.33
C ARG A 279 -12.55 -34.33 24.55
N LEU A 280 -12.24 -35.41 25.25
CA LEU A 280 -11.69 -36.62 24.65
C LEU A 280 -12.81 -37.60 24.27
N PRO A 281 -12.64 -38.42 23.23
CA PRO A 281 -13.58 -39.49 22.91
C PRO A 281 -13.90 -40.36 24.13
N GLY A 282 -15.18 -40.60 24.40
CA GLY A 282 -15.64 -41.38 25.57
C GLY A 282 -15.89 -40.56 26.85
N SER A 283 -15.68 -39.24 26.82
CA SER A 283 -16.01 -38.35 27.95
C SER A 283 -17.51 -38.41 28.33
N PRO A 284 -17.87 -38.29 29.62
CA PRO A 284 -19.26 -38.23 30.04
C PRO A 284 -19.97 -36.99 29.48
N GLY A 285 -21.27 -37.10 29.16
CA GLY A 285 -22.10 -36.02 28.61
C GLY A 285 -22.38 -34.89 29.61
N ARG A 286 -21.36 -34.10 29.94
CA ARG A 286 -21.42 -32.96 30.88
C ARG A 286 -21.41 -31.65 30.11
N ILE A 287 -22.22 -30.68 30.55
CA ILE A 287 -22.19 -29.31 30.04
C ILE A 287 -21.00 -28.55 30.63
N GLY A 288 -20.39 -27.64 29.88
CA GLY A 288 -19.26 -26.81 30.31
C GLY A 288 -18.60 -26.06 29.14
N LEU A 289 -17.51 -25.34 29.42
CA LEU A 289 -16.66 -24.70 28.40
C LEU A 289 -15.42 -25.58 28.14
N TYR A 290 -15.36 -26.19 26.96
CA TYR A 290 -14.31 -27.10 26.54
C TYR A 290 -13.62 -26.64 25.25
N VAL A 291 -13.83 -25.41 24.80
CA VAL A 291 -13.18 -24.89 23.59
C VAL A 291 -11.77 -24.41 23.91
N ASN A 292 -10.80 -24.81 23.09
CA ASN A 292 -9.46 -24.25 23.04
C ASN A 292 -9.18 -23.73 21.61
N GLU A 293 -8.47 -22.61 21.52
CA GLU A 293 -8.05 -22.02 20.25
C GLU A 293 -6.54 -22.18 20.12
N LEU A 294 -6.10 -22.87 19.05
CA LEU A 294 -4.68 -23.07 18.78
C LEU A 294 -4.32 -22.58 17.38
N PRO A 295 -3.19 -21.88 17.20
CA PRO A 295 -2.78 -21.40 15.90
C PRO A 295 -2.32 -22.58 15.04
N VAL A 296 -2.68 -22.55 13.76
CA VAL A 296 -2.15 -23.47 12.75
C VAL A 296 -1.19 -22.67 11.87
N PHE A 297 0.08 -23.05 11.89
CA PHE A 297 1.13 -22.41 11.10
C PHE A 297 1.44 -23.29 9.87
N THR A 298 1.10 -22.80 8.68
CA THR A 298 1.40 -23.52 7.42
C THR A 298 2.36 -22.71 6.56
N HIS A 299 3.11 -23.42 5.71
CA HIS A 299 4.17 -22.83 4.89
C HIS A 299 3.93 -23.12 3.40
N PRO A 300 2.86 -22.56 2.80
CA PRO A 300 2.56 -22.74 1.39
C PRO A 300 3.71 -22.23 0.52
N ASP A 301 3.93 -22.95 -0.57
CA ASP A 301 4.96 -22.68 -1.57
C ASP A 301 4.27 -22.58 -2.94
N PRO A 302 4.42 -21.47 -3.68
CA PRO A 302 3.66 -21.21 -4.90
C PRO A 302 3.89 -22.25 -6.00
N ASP A 303 5.05 -22.92 -6.00
CA ASP A 303 5.43 -23.94 -6.98
C ASP A 303 5.05 -25.37 -6.54
N ARG A 304 4.63 -25.55 -5.28
CA ARG A 304 4.31 -26.87 -4.72
C ARG A 304 2.97 -27.40 -5.26
N PRO A 305 2.89 -28.69 -5.64
CA PRO A 305 1.61 -29.33 -5.93
C PRO A 305 0.64 -29.21 -4.76
N PHE A 306 -0.63 -28.94 -5.05
CA PHE A 306 -1.67 -28.84 -4.02
C PHE A 306 -1.78 -30.10 -3.16
N SER A 307 -1.62 -31.29 -3.77
CA SER A 307 -1.67 -32.59 -3.10
C SER A 307 -0.61 -32.74 -2.01
N ASP A 308 0.61 -32.27 -2.26
CA ASP A 308 1.72 -32.31 -1.31
C ASP A 308 1.50 -31.31 -0.17
N TYR A 309 1.05 -30.11 -0.50
CA TYR A 309 0.69 -29.11 0.51
C TYR A 309 -0.45 -29.58 1.43
N ALA A 310 -1.49 -30.20 0.89
CA ALA A 310 -2.59 -30.73 1.70
C ALA A 310 -2.13 -31.82 2.70
N ARG A 311 -1.12 -32.63 2.35
CA ARG A 311 -0.51 -33.61 3.28
C ARG A 311 0.36 -32.96 4.35
N GLU A 312 1.00 -31.84 4.04
CA GLU A 312 1.70 -31.02 5.04
C GLU A 312 0.73 -30.42 6.05
N VAL A 313 -0.41 -29.88 5.59
CA VAL A 313 -1.48 -29.38 6.47
C VAL A 313 -1.97 -30.48 7.41
N ARG A 314 -2.13 -31.71 6.91
CA ARG A 314 -2.44 -32.89 7.75
C ARG A 314 -1.36 -33.14 8.81
N ALA A 315 -0.08 -33.07 8.44
CA ALA A 315 1.02 -33.29 9.37
C ALA A 315 1.04 -32.22 10.47
N GLU A 316 0.83 -30.95 10.11
CA GLU A 316 0.72 -29.84 11.05
C GLU A 316 -0.48 -30.02 11.99
N LEU A 317 -1.67 -30.31 11.44
CA LEU A 317 -2.86 -30.53 12.26
C LEU A 317 -2.65 -31.67 13.27
N ARG A 318 -1.96 -32.75 12.90
CA ARG A 318 -1.65 -33.85 13.83
C ARG A 318 -0.85 -33.36 15.04
N GLU A 319 0.15 -32.51 14.83
CA GLU A 319 0.96 -31.93 15.92
C GLU A 319 0.12 -30.95 16.76
N VAL A 320 -0.72 -30.12 16.15
CA VAL A 320 -1.63 -29.21 16.86
C VAL A 320 -2.62 -29.98 17.73
N TYR A 321 -3.23 -31.05 17.20
CA TYR A 321 -4.15 -31.91 17.94
C TYR A 321 -3.48 -32.59 19.13
N ALA A 322 -2.20 -32.97 19.03
CA ALA A 322 -1.46 -33.57 20.15
C ALA A 322 -1.30 -32.62 21.35
N HIS A 323 -1.39 -31.30 21.12
CA HIS A 323 -1.24 -30.27 22.15
C HIS A 323 -2.58 -29.60 22.55
N ARG A 324 -3.72 -30.08 22.02
CA ARG A 324 -5.06 -29.53 22.30
C ARG A 324 -5.45 -29.36 23.77
N PRO A 325 -5.00 -30.18 24.74
CA PRO A 325 -5.43 -30.04 26.13
C PRO A 325 -4.84 -28.82 26.85
N VAL A 326 -3.76 -28.23 26.33
CA VAL A 326 -3.06 -27.11 26.96
C VAL A 326 -3.40 -25.80 26.26
N PRO A 327 -3.97 -24.80 26.96
CA PRO A 327 -4.23 -23.47 26.40
C PRO A 327 -2.93 -22.76 26.00
N LEU A 328 -2.93 -22.08 24.85
CA LEU A 328 -1.73 -21.43 24.31
C LEU A 328 -1.10 -20.44 25.29
N GLY A 329 -1.91 -19.64 26.00
CA GLY A 329 -1.44 -18.66 27.00
C GLY A 329 -0.64 -19.28 28.17
N ARG A 330 -0.79 -20.57 28.44
CA ARG A 330 0.05 -21.30 29.42
C ARG A 330 1.33 -21.87 28.79
N ALA A 331 1.33 -22.12 27.49
CA ALA A 331 2.49 -22.64 26.78
C ALA A 331 3.47 -21.54 26.38
N VAL A 332 2.96 -20.38 25.95
CA VAL A 332 3.74 -19.24 25.47
C VAL A 332 3.51 -18.06 26.42
N GLY A 333 4.45 -17.84 27.35
CA GLY A 333 4.36 -16.72 28.29
C GLY A 333 4.29 -15.37 27.58
N GLY A 334 3.60 -14.39 28.17
CA GLY A 334 3.50 -13.03 27.63
C GLY A 334 2.29 -12.75 26.73
N LEU A 335 1.46 -13.76 26.44
CA LEU A 335 0.16 -13.55 25.81
C LEU A 335 -0.77 -12.81 26.77
N THR A 336 -1.29 -11.66 26.35
CA THR A 336 -2.26 -10.89 27.14
C THR A 336 -3.68 -11.34 26.81
N PRO A 337 -4.66 -11.18 27.72
CA PRO A 337 -6.07 -11.40 27.40
C PRO A 337 -6.58 -10.55 26.22
N ARG A 338 -5.88 -9.44 25.89
CA ARG A 338 -6.20 -8.48 24.82
C ARG A 338 -5.79 -8.94 23.41
N THR A 339 -4.89 -9.92 23.28
CA THR A 339 -4.39 -10.38 21.98
C THR A 339 -5.17 -11.60 21.51
N ALA A 340 -5.87 -11.51 20.38
CA ALA A 340 -6.34 -12.68 19.65
C ALA A 340 -5.11 -13.51 19.19
N ILE A 341 -5.18 -14.83 19.32
CA ILE A 341 -4.10 -15.75 18.92
C ILE A 341 -3.81 -15.60 17.43
N ALA A 342 -4.86 -15.41 16.63
CA ALA A 342 -4.79 -15.04 15.24
C ALA A 342 -6.02 -14.17 14.88
N PRO A 343 -5.90 -13.24 13.92
CA PRO A 343 -7.00 -12.40 13.48
C PRO A 343 -8.11 -13.19 12.76
N LEU A 344 -7.77 -14.36 12.21
CA LEU A 344 -8.68 -15.27 11.52
C LEU A 344 -8.83 -16.57 12.29
N SER A 345 -10.05 -17.09 12.36
CA SER A 345 -10.35 -18.37 13.02
C SER A 345 -11.14 -19.32 12.13
N VAL A 346 -11.04 -20.61 12.40
CA VAL A 346 -11.76 -21.68 11.68
C VAL A 346 -12.36 -22.65 12.69
N SER A 347 -13.62 -23.03 12.48
CA SER A 347 -14.24 -24.17 13.16
C SER A 347 -14.76 -25.18 12.15
N TYR A 348 -14.64 -26.47 12.49
CA TYR A 348 -15.23 -27.56 11.74
C TYR A 348 -15.98 -28.47 12.71
N ARG A 349 -17.23 -28.79 12.38
CA ARG A 349 -18.07 -29.69 13.18
C ARG A 349 -18.80 -30.66 12.27
N ARG A 350 -19.00 -31.89 12.73
CA ARG A 350 -19.90 -32.85 12.10
C ARG A 350 -21.23 -32.84 12.85
N ARG A 351 -22.36 -32.71 12.14
CA ARG A 351 -23.69 -32.98 12.71
C ARG A 351 -23.73 -34.46 13.08
N THR A 352 -23.82 -34.74 14.37
CA THR A 352 -23.92 -36.10 14.92
C THR A 352 -25.02 -36.15 15.98
N GLY A 353 -25.39 -37.35 16.41
CA GLY A 353 -26.38 -37.53 17.49
C GLY A 353 -27.73 -36.89 17.17
N TRP A 354 -28.28 -36.16 18.14
CA TRP A 354 -29.60 -35.53 18.04
C TRP A 354 -29.73 -34.56 16.85
N GLU A 355 -28.66 -33.83 16.50
CA GLU A 355 -28.70 -32.92 15.33
C GLU A 355 -28.78 -33.64 13.99
N ALA A 356 -28.27 -34.87 13.91
CA ALA A 356 -28.28 -35.65 12.66
C ALA A 356 -29.60 -36.40 12.47
N GLU A 357 -30.29 -36.74 13.56
CA GLU A 357 -31.50 -37.57 13.55
C GLU A 357 -32.82 -36.79 13.53
N GLU A 358 -32.78 -35.44 13.63
CA GLU A 358 -33.92 -34.50 13.67
C GLU A 358 -35.27 -35.15 14.05
N ALA A 359 -35.70 -34.98 15.30
CA ALA A 359 -37.04 -35.41 15.70
C ALA A 359 -38.09 -34.81 14.73
N PRO A 360 -38.93 -35.64 14.07
CA PRO A 360 -39.80 -35.16 12.99
C PRO A 360 -40.62 -33.94 13.41
N GLY A 361 -40.39 -32.81 12.73
CA GLY A 361 -41.12 -31.54 12.95
C GLY A 361 -40.62 -30.64 14.09
N VAL A 362 -39.50 -30.95 14.75
CA VAL A 362 -38.80 -30.03 15.65
C VAL A 362 -37.80 -29.21 14.86
N THR A 363 -37.86 -27.87 14.95
CA THR A 363 -36.82 -26.99 14.39
C THR A 363 -36.08 -26.27 15.50
N VAL A 364 -34.75 -26.17 15.37
CA VAL A 364 -33.89 -25.53 16.35
C VAL A 364 -33.11 -24.42 15.67
N ASP A 365 -33.36 -23.18 16.07
CA ASP A 365 -32.52 -22.05 15.70
C ASP A 365 -31.45 -21.91 16.78
N TRP A 366 -30.21 -22.22 16.42
CA TRP A 366 -29.05 -21.95 17.25
C TRP A 366 -28.50 -20.57 16.91
N ILE A 367 -28.75 -19.59 17.78
CA ILE A 367 -28.13 -18.27 17.71
C ILE A 367 -26.88 -18.35 18.59
N GLY A 368 -25.81 -18.87 18.00
CA GLY A 368 -24.49 -18.82 18.61
C GLY A 368 -23.97 -17.39 18.64
N PHE A 369 -22.89 -17.20 19.38
CA PHE A 369 -22.03 -16.03 19.21
C PHE A 369 -21.77 -15.82 17.72
N THR A 370 -21.96 -14.60 17.23
CA THR A 370 -21.10 -14.16 16.14
C THR A 370 -19.71 -14.09 16.74
N HIS A 371 -18.82 -15.00 16.34
CA HIS A 371 -17.39 -14.99 16.70
C HIS A 371 -16.70 -13.64 16.43
N ALA A 372 -17.37 -12.73 15.71
CA ALA A 372 -16.98 -11.38 15.33
C ALA A 372 -16.79 -10.39 16.50
N VAL A 373 -17.07 -10.72 17.77
CA VAL A 373 -16.76 -9.76 18.86
C VAL A 373 -15.26 -9.76 19.21
N ARG A 374 -14.51 -10.83 18.91
CA ARG A 374 -13.09 -10.97 19.28
C ARG A 374 -12.11 -11.10 18.10
N ASN A 375 -12.51 -11.76 17.01
CA ASN A 375 -11.67 -11.97 15.82
C ASN A 375 -12.14 -11.08 14.65
N LEU A 376 -11.27 -10.87 13.65
CA LEU A 376 -11.62 -10.14 12.42
C LEU A 376 -12.69 -10.88 11.62
N ALA A 377 -12.48 -12.20 11.47
CA ALA A 377 -13.37 -13.09 10.77
C ALA A 377 -13.23 -14.55 11.26
N HIS A 378 -14.26 -15.34 11.02
CA HIS A 378 -14.36 -16.75 11.38
C HIS A 378 -15.00 -17.55 10.23
N LEU A 379 -14.30 -18.59 9.77
CA LEU A 379 -14.86 -19.56 8.83
C LEU A 379 -15.45 -20.75 9.61
N GLN A 380 -16.78 -20.85 9.61
CA GLN A 380 -17.49 -21.99 10.19
C GLN A 380 -17.81 -23.01 9.10
N LEU A 381 -17.49 -24.28 9.36
CA LEU A 381 -17.79 -25.41 8.48
C LEU A 381 -18.60 -26.46 9.24
N VAL A 382 -19.70 -26.91 8.66
CA VAL A 382 -20.60 -27.91 9.24
C VAL A 382 -20.84 -29.02 8.23
N ASP A 383 -20.36 -30.22 8.54
CA ASP A 383 -20.52 -31.43 7.73
C ASP A 383 -21.72 -32.24 8.24
N GLY A 384 -22.64 -32.62 7.38
CA GLY A 384 -23.89 -33.28 7.78
C GLY A 384 -24.45 -34.22 6.72
N PRO A 385 -25.57 -34.91 7.02
CA PRO A 385 -26.19 -35.84 6.07
C PRO A 385 -26.64 -35.18 4.77
N ASP A 386 -26.97 -33.89 4.81
CA ASP A 386 -27.37 -33.11 3.64
C ASP A 386 -26.18 -32.51 2.85
N GLY A 387 -24.94 -32.82 3.26
CA GLY A 387 -23.70 -32.30 2.70
C GLY A 387 -23.03 -31.20 3.53
N LEU A 388 -21.87 -30.71 3.07
CA LEU A 388 -21.14 -29.63 3.72
C LEU A 388 -21.87 -28.28 3.55
N THR A 389 -22.06 -27.60 4.67
CA THR A 389 -22.46 -26.18 4.73
C THR A 389 -21.37 -25.36 5.43
N GLY A 390 -21.35 -24.07 5.18
CA GLY A 390 -20.42 -23.17 5.85
C GLY A 390 -20.91 -21.74 5.91
N SER A 391 -20.24 -20.94 6.72
CA SER A 391 -20.54 -19.52 6.89
C SER A 391 -19.26 -18.76 7.17
N PHE A 392 -19.02 -17.69 6.39
CA PHE A 392 -17.96 -16.73 6.68
C PHE A 392 -18.54 -15.60 7.54
N GLN A 393 -18.21 -15.61 8.82
CA GLN A 393 -18.64 -14.61 9.79
C GLN A 393 -17.56 -13.54 9.93
N TYR A 394 -17.94 -12.28 10.03
CA TYR A 394 -17.01 -11.16 9.99
C TYR A 394 -17.52 -9.96 10.77
N ARG A 395 -16.62 -9.05 11.13
CA ARG A 395 -16.96 -7.74 11.69
C ARG A 395 -17.43 -6.78 10.62
N THR A 396 -18.63 -6.20 10.75
CA THR A 396 -19.17 -5.32 9.69
C THR A 396 -18.42 -3.99 9.56
N ASP A 397 -17.71 -3.55 10.60
CA ASP A 397 -16.89 -2.33 10.60
C ASP A 397 -15.49 -2.53 9.98
N ALA A 398 -15.09 -3.78 9.73
CA ALA A 398 -13.76 -4.10 9.24
C ALA A 398 -13.68 -4.39 7.73
N PHE A 399 -14.82 -4.54 7.05
CA PHE A 399 -14.86 -4.89 5.64
C PHE A 399 -15.70 -3.91 4.82
N GLU A 400 -15.20 -3.58 3.64
CA GLU A 400 -15.98 -2.92 2.59
C GLU A 400 -17.24 -3.74 2.24
N PRO A 401 -18.37 -3.08 1.93
CA PRO A 401 -19.58 -3.74 1.50
C PRO A 401 -19.34 -4.74 0.35
N GLY A 402 -19.89 -5.94 0.49
CA GLY A 402 -19.78 -7.02 -0.49
C GLY A 402 -18.43 -7.75 -0.51
N ALA A 403 -17.38 -7.25 0.16
CA ALA A 403 -16.08 -7.93 0.20
C ALA A 403 -16.13 -9.33 0.84
N PRO A 404 -16.87 -9.55 1.95
CA PRO A 404 -17.04 -10.89 2.52
C PRO A 404 -17.69 -11.89 1.55
N ALA A 405 -18.64 -11.43 0.72
CA ALA A 405 -19.27 -12.28 -0.28
C ALA A 405 -18.30 -12.69 -1.40
N ARG A 406 -17.40 -11.77 -1.82
CA ARG A 406 -16.32 -12.07 -2.76
C ARG A 406 -15.34 -13.10 -2.18
N ILE A 407 -14.97 -12.99 -0.91
CA ILE A 407 -14.09 -13.98 -0.24
C ILE A 407 -14.70 -15.39 -0.30
N VAL A 408 -15.99 -15.53 -0.01
CA VAL A 408 -16.71 -16.81 -0.16
C VAL A 408 -16.75 -17.26 -1.62
N GLY A 409 -16.95 -16.35 -2.56
CA GLY A 409 -16.86 -16.61 -4.00
C GLY A 409 -15.51 -17.20 -4.42
N HIS A 410 -14.40 -16.59 -4.01
CA HIS A 410 -13.05 -17.09 -4.31
C HIS A 410 -12.78 -18.45 -3.66
N PHE A 411 -13.21 -18.66 -2.41
CA PHE A 411 -13.09 -19.97 -1.75
C PHE A 411 -13.84 -21.05 -2.52
N ARG A 412 -15.04 -20.75 -3.03
CA ARG A 412 -15.82 -21.66 -3.88
C ARG A 412 -15.15 -21.92 -5.23
N THR A 413 -14.62 -20.89 -5.90
CA THR A 413 -13.88 -21.05 -7.16
C THR A 413 -12.70 -22.01 -7.00
N LEU A 414 -11.92 -21.82 -5.94
CA LEU A 414 -10.78 -22.67 -5.64
C LEU A 414 -11.20 -24.12 -5.33
N LEU A 415 -12.24 -24.28 -4.51
CA LEU A 415 -12.82 -25.58 -4.16
C LEU A 415 -13.34 -26.30 -5.41
N ASP A 416 -14.13 -25.64 -6.24
CA ASP A 416 -14.68 -26.21 -7.47
C ASP A 416 -13.55 -26.64 -8.43
N ALA A 417 -12.51 -25.81 -8.57
CA ALA A 417 -11.36 -26.14 -9.41
C ALA A 417 -10.62 -27.39 -8.93
N VAL A 418 -10.27 -27.48 -7.65
CA VAL A 418 -9.55 -28.64 -7.09
C VAL A 418 -10.38 -29.92 -7.16
N LEU A 419 -11.69 -29.84 -6.95
CA LEU A 419 -12.56 -31.02 -6.92
C LEU A 419 -12.97 -31.55 -8.30
N THR A 420 -12.98 -30.69 -9.33
CA THR A 420 -13.56 -31.02 -10.64
C THR A 420 -12.58 -30.96 -11.81
N ALA A 421 -11.52 -30.13 -11.76
CA ALA A 421 -10.60 -29.98 -12.88
C ALA A 421 -9.54 -31.10 -12.90
N PRO A 422 -9.34 -31.78 -14.05
CA PRO A 422 -8.33 -32.83 -14.16
C PRO A 422 -6.93 -32.33 -13.83
N GLY A 423 -6.22 -33.03 -12.94
CA GLY A 423 -4.85 -32.70 -12.57
C GLY A 423 -4.70 -31.50 -11.63
N ALA A 424 -5.78 -30.87 -11.17
CA ALA A 424 -5.71 -29.70 -10.28
C ALA A 424 -5.01 -29.98 -8.95
N THR A 425 -5.14 -31.20 -8.40
CA THR A 425 -4.39 -31.59 -7.19
C THR A 425 -2.88 -31.68 -7.42
N GLU A 426 -2.44 -31.91 -8.66
CA GLU A 426 -1.02 -31.95 -9.01
C GLU A 426 -0.51 -30.60 -9.54
N ALA A 427 -1.40 -29.62 -9.72
CA ALA A 427 -1.04 -28.29 -10.13
C ALA A 427 -0.37 -27.53 -8.98
N ALA A 428 0.54 -26.63 -9.32
CA ALA A 428 1.17 -25.72 -8.37
C ALA A 428 0.12 -24.79 -7.73
N LEU A 429 0.28 -24.44 -6.44
CA LEU A 429 -0.66 -23.57 -5.73
C LEU A 429 -0.95 -22.25 -6.46
N ALA A 430 0.07 -21.65 -7.07
CA ALA A 430 -0.07 -20.42 -7.83
C ALA A 430 -0.83 -20.58 -9.16
N GLY A 431 -0.93 -21.80 -9.69
CA GLY A 431 -1.67 -22.11 -10.92
C GLY A 431 -3.17 -22.34 -10.70
N LEU A 432 -3.63 -22.43 -9.44
CA LEU A 432 -5.05 -22.61 -9.13
C LEU A 432 -5.82 -21.28 -9.30
N PRO A 433 -7.04 -21.32 -9.86
CA PRO A 433 -7.82 -20.11 -10.12
C PRO A 433 -8.45 -19.57 -8.83
N LEU A 434 -8.43 -18.24 -8.67
CA LEU A 434 -9.21 -17.52 -7.64
C LEU A 434 -10.44 -16.84 -8.23
N LEU A 435 -10.32 -16.36 -9.47
CA LEU A 435 -11.33 -15.63 -10.21
C LEU A 435 -12.00 -16.52 -11.25
N ALA A 436 -13.30 -16.33 -11.45
CA ALA A 436 -14.08 -17.00 -12.49
C ALA A 436 -15.23 -16.10 -12.97
N GLY A 437 -15.80 -16.43 -14.14
CA GLY A 437 -16.98 -15.77 -14.67
C GLY A 437 -16.82 -14.25 -14.82
N ASP A 438 -17.81 -13.51 -14.35
CA ASP A 438 -17.90 -12.05 -14.49
C ASP A 438 -16.78 -11.30 -13.75
N GLU A 439 -16.30 -11.84 -12.62
CA GLU A 439 -15.23 -11.19 -11.84
C GLU A 439 -13.88 -11.26 -12.58
N LEU A 440 -13.59 -12.39 -13.23
CA LEU A 440 -12.40 -12.50 -14.09
C LEU A 440 -12.52 -11.56 -15.30
N ALA A 441 -13.71 -11.47 -15.91
CA ALA A 441 -13.94 -10.56 -17.02
C ALA A 441 -13.77 -9.08 -16.61
N ALA A 442 -14.26 -8.70 -15.41
CA ALA A 442 -14.07 -7.37 -14.84
C ALA A 442 -12.59 -7.08 -14.50
N ALA A 443 -11.87 -8.06 -13.93
CA ALA A 443 -10.45 -7.93 -13.65
C ALA A 443 -9.59 -7.72 -14.89
N LEU A 444 -10.04 -8.24 -16.04
CA LEU A 444 -9.42 -8.07 -17.35
C LEU A 444 -9.93 -6.83 -18.11
N ASN A 445 -10.95 -6.14 -17.61
CA ASN A 445 -11.53 -4.96 -18.26
C ASN A 445 -11.68 -3.79 -17.30
N THR A 446 -10.56 -3.15 -16.95
CA THR A 446 -10.53 -1.95 -16.08
C THR A 446 -10.87 -0.65 -16.82
N GLY A 447 -11.60 -0.72 -17.94
CA GLY A 447 -11.67 0.36 -18.94
C GLY A 447 -10.72 0.13 -20.12
N ASN A 448 -10.41 -1.14 -20.41
CA ASN A 448 -9.44 -1.54 -21.44
C ASN A 448 -10.00 -1.42 -22.88
N ASP A 449 -11.31 -1.21 -23.01
CA ASP A 449 -12.02 -1.15 -24.29
C ASP A 449 -12.21 0.29 -24.83
N LEU A 450 -11.60 1.30 -24.21
CA LEU A 450 -11.71 2.68 -24.67
C LEU A 450 -11.03 2.85 -26.05
N PRO A 451 -11.71 3.40 -27.08
CA PRO A 451 -11.11 3.63 -28.39
C PRO A 451 -10.01 4.71 -28.30
N ALA A 452 -9.17 4.82 -29.31
CA ALA A 452 -8.19 5.90 -29.39
C ALA A 452 -8.88 7.27 -29.46
N ALA A 453 -8.32 8.28 -28.80
CA ALA A 453 -8.87 9.63 -28.76
C ALA A 453 -8.54 10.45 -30.02
N CYS A 454 -7.48 10.08 -30.75
CA CYS A 454 -7.07 10.75 -31.99
C CYS A 454 -7.42 9.91 -33.24
N PRO A 455 -7.60 10.54 -34.42
CA PRO A 455 -7.77 9.82 -35.68
C PRO A 455 -6.59 8.90 -36.02
N ASP A 456 -6.85 7.83 -36.76
CA ASP A 456 -5.81 6.94 -37.28
C ASP A 456 -4.78 7.70 -38.12
N GLY A 457 -3.50 7.50 -37.81
CA GLY A 457 -2.40 8.16 -38.52
C GLY A 457 -2.08 9.58 -38.03
N ALA A 458 -2.77 10.10 -37.01
CA ALA A 458 -2.46 11.40 -36.43
C ALA A 458 -1.03 11.47 -35.87
N THR A 459 -0.40 12.63 -36.06
CA THR A 459 0.89 12.98 -35.45
C THR A 459 0.78 14.33 -34.75
N VAL A 460 1.67 14.62 -33.81
CA VAL A 460 1.73 15.95 -33.18
C VAL A 460 1.90 17.07 -34.21
N VAL A 461 2.68 16.82 -35.27
CA VAL A 461 2.90 17.78 -36.36
C VAL A 461 1.61 18.06 -37.13
N SER A 462 0.83 17.01 -37.45
CA SER A 462 -0.46 17.20 -38.13
C SER A 462 -1.47 17.91 -37.24
N MET A 463 -1.56 17.53 -35.96
CA MET A 463 -2.47 18.16 -34.99
C MET A 463 -2.15 19.65 -34.78
N PHE A 464 -0.87 20.01 -34.68
CA PHE A 464 -0.43 21.41 -34.63
C PHE A 464 -0.77 22.15 -35.94
N ALA A 465 -0.46 21.56 -37.10
CA ALA A 465 -0.76 22.17 -38.39
C ALA A 465 -2.27 22.42 -38.60
N ASP A 466 -3.13 21.54 -38.09
CA ASP A 466 -4.58 21.71 -38.13
C ASP A 466 -5.01 22.95 -37.31
N ARG A 467 -4.42 23.20 -36.13
CA ARG A 467 -4.69 24.41 -35.35
C ARG A 467 -4.23 25.69 -36.07
N VAL A 468 -3.04 25.66 -36.70
CA VAL A 468 -2.52 26.79 -37.48
C VAL A 468 -3.41 27.09 -38.69
N ALA A 469 -3.99 26.06 -39.31
CA ALA A 469 -4.90 26.24 -40.45
C ALA A 469 -6.25 26.87 -40.04
N GLU A 470 -6.68 26.69 -38.78
CA GLU A 470 -7.91 27.29 -38.26
C GLU A 470 -7.73 28.75 -37.86
N ASP A 471 -6.66 29.08 -37.12
CA ASP A 471 -6.38 30.45 -36.69
C ASP A 471 -4.85 30.72 -36.61
N PRO A 472 -4.22 31.17 -37.71
CA PRO A 472 -2.77 31.41 -37.74
C PRO A 472 -2.35 32.65 -36.93
N ASP A 473 -3.27 33.58 -36.66
CA ASP A 473 -2.99 34.83 -35.96
C ASP A 473 -3.17 34.69 -34.43
N ALA A 474 -3.73 33.57 -33.95
CA ALA A 474 -3.79 33.25 -32.53
C ALA A 474 -2.39 33.20 -31.91
N VAL A 475 -2.26 33.69 -30.67
CA VAL A 475 -1.01 33.63 -29.90
C VAL A 475 -0.75 32.20 -29.45
N ALA A 476 0.39 31.63 -29.83
CA ALA A 476 0.82 30.28 -29.47
C ALA A 476 1.71 30.28 -28.22
N VAL A 477 2.67 31.19 -28.15
CA VAL A 477 3.73 31.21 -27.13
C VAL A 477 3.88 32.61 -26.57
N VAL A 478 4.07 32.71 -25.26
CA VAL A 478 4.35 33.94 -24.53
C VAL A 478 5.58 33.72 -23.66
N THR A 479 6.56 34.62 -23.72
CA THR A 479 7.69 34.64 -22.76
C THR A 479 7.35 35.53 -21.57
N ALA A 480 8.05 35.34 -20.45
CA ALA A 480 7.82 36.16 -19.24
C ALA A 480 8.19 37.64 -19.43
N GLU A 481 9.00 37.97 -20.44
CA GLU A 481 9.32 39.34 -20.83
C GLU A 481 8.20 39.98 -21.67
N GLY A 482 7.13 39.23 -21.98
CA GLY A 482 5.97 39.70 -22.74
C GLY A 482 6.12 39.58 -24.25
N THR A 483 7.11 38.82 -24.75
CA THR A 483 7.19 38.51 -26.19
C THR A 483 6.14 37.48 -26.53
N GLU A 484 5.32 37.76 -27.55
CA GLU A 484 4.29 36.85 -28.05
C GLU A 484 4.65 36.38 -29.47
N LEU A 485 4.38 35.11 -29.75
CA LEU A 485 4.52 34.52 -31.09
C LEU A 485 3.21 33.87 -31.50
N SER A 486 2.73 34.14 -32.72
CA SER A 486 1.53 33.52 -33.24
C SER A 486 1.75 32.07 -33.68
N TYR A 487 0.67 31.32 -33.85
CA TYR A 487 0.67 29.98 -34.42
C TYR A 487 1.32 29.94 -35.81
N GLY A 488 0.99 30.91 -36.66
CA GLY A 488 1.57 31.07 -37.99
C GLY A 488 3.07 31.32 -37.94
N GLU A 489 3.52 32.28 -37.12
CA GLU A 489 4.93 32.62 -36.96
C GLU A 489 5.75 31.45 -36.40
N LEU A 490 5.22 30.72 -35.40
CA LEU A 490 5.86 29.54 -34.85
C LEU A 490 6.02 28.44 -35.90
N LEU A 491 4.97 28.18 -36.69
CA LEU A 491 5.03 27.19 -37.77
C LEU A 491 6.04 27.58 -38.86
N GLU A 492 6.12 28.86 -39.22
CA GLU A 492 7.10 29.36 -40.19
C GLU A 492 8.53 29.13 -39.72
N ARG A 493 8.83 29.47 -38.45
CA ARG A 493 10.15 29.23 -37.86
C ARG A 493 10.48 27.74 -37.77
N ALA A 494 9.54 26.93 -37.30
CA ALA A 494 9.71 25.47 -37.23
C ALA A 494 9.96 24.86 -38.62
N ARG A 495 9.23 25.29 -39.66
CA ARG A 495 9.44 24.84 -41.04
C ARG A 495 10.79 25.27 -41.59
N ALA A 496 11.18 26.52 -41.37
CA ALA A 496 12.50 27.00 -41.79
C ALA A 496 13.64 26.23 -41.10
N PHE A 497 13.44 25.81 -39.84
CA PHE A 497 14.38 24.92 -39.17
C PHE A 497 14.36 23.48 -39.73
N ALA A 498 13.18 22.92 -39.99
CA ALA A 498 13.02 21.61 -40.63
C ALA A 498 13.69 21.53 -42.02
N ASP A 499 13.57 22.59 -42.82
CA ASP A 499 14.23 22.68 -44.13
C ASP A 499 15.76 22.70 -43.99
N ARG A 500 16.29 23.35 -42.93
CA ARG A 500 17.73 23.33 -42.62
C ARG A 500 18.20 21.96 -42.16
N LEU A 501 17.42 21.26 -41.34
CA LEU A 501 17.71 19.87 -40.96
C LEU A 501 17.75 18.97 -42.19
N THR A 502 16.76 19.10 -43.07
CA THR A 502 16.68 18.34 -44.33
C THR A 502 17.84 18.65 -45.26
N ALA A 503 18.24 19.93 -45.37
CA ALA A 503 19.40 20.34 -46.15
C ALA A 503 20.73 19.81 -45.57
N ALA A 504 20.78 19.55 -44.26
CA ALA A 504 21.89 18.86 -43.59
C ALA A 504 21.83 17.33 -43.76
N GLY A 505 20.82 16.80 -44.46
CA GLY A 505 20.65 15.37 -44.74
C GLY A 505 19.89 14.59 -43.67
N LEU A 506 19.25 15.27 -42.72
CA LEU A 506 18.49 14.66 -41.63
C LEU A 506 17.02 14.45 -42.02
N GLY A 507 16.40 13.37 -41.54
CA GLY A 507 14.98 13.11 -41.74
C GLY A 507 14.45 11.92 -40.94
N ALA A 508 13.53 11.16 -41.56
CA ALA A 508 12.86 10.03 -40.93
C ALA A 508 13.82 9.00 -40.32
N GLY A 509 13.71 8.78 -39.01
CA GLY A 509 14.52 7.82 -38.25
C GLY A 509 15.82 8.37 -37.67
N ASP A 510 16.21 9.61 -38.00
CA ASP A 510 17.35 10.28 -37.38
C ASP A 510 17.01 10.80 -35.97
N LEU A 511 18.02 10.83 -35.11
CA LEU A 511 17.91 11.37 -33.76
C LEU A 511 18.70 12.68 -33.65
N VAL A 512 18.01 13.75 -33.23
CA VAL A 512 18.56 15.09 -33.10
C VAL A 512 18.57 15.50 -31.64
N GLY A 513 19.75 15.74 -31.08
CA GLY A 513 19.88 16.25 -29.71
C GLY A 513 19.38 17.68 -29.61
N VAL A 514 18.56 17.99 -28.61
CA VAL A 514 18.10 19.37 -28.33
C VAL A 514 18.66 19.79 -26.98
N GLN A 515 19.69 20.63 -27.02
CA GLN A 515 20.35 21.21 -25.84
C GLN A 515 20.15 22.72 -25.87
N VAL A 516 18.92 23.13 -25.57
CA VAL A 516 18.47 24.52 -25.60
C VAL A 516 17.83 24.83 -24.25
N GLY A 517 18.09 26.01 -23.69
CA GLY A 517 17.44 26.48 -22.47
C GLY A 517 15.95 26.78 -22.72
N ARG A 518 15.20 27.16 -21.68
CA ARG A 518 13.77 27.46 -21.86
C ARG A 518 13.61 28.74 -22.70
N SER A 519 13.21 28.60 -23.95
CA SER A 519 13.08 29.71 -24.90
C SER A 519 12.07 29.40 -26.00
N VAL A 520 11.74 30.39 -26.84
CA VAL A 520 11.01 30.15 -28.09
C VAL A 520 11.81 29.23 -29.02
N GLY A 521 13.14 29.34 -29.02
CA GLY A 521 14.04 28.50 -29.82
C GLY A 521 13.95 27.02 -29.44
N GLU A 522 13.65 26.69 -28.18
CA GLU A 522 13.38 25.31 -27.74
C GLU A 522 12.17 24.72 -28.47
N LEU A 523 11.05 25.46 -28.54
CA LEU A 523 9.84 25.02 -29.24
C LEU A 523 10.06 24.94 -30.76
N VAL A 524 10.79 25.90 -31.33
CA VAL A 524 11.21 25.86 -32.75
C VAL A 524 12.07 24.63 -33.03
N ALA A 525 12.99 24.29 -32.13
CA ALA A 525 13.84 23.11 -32.25
C ALA A 525 13.01 21.82 -32.23
N VAL A 526 12.14 21.64 -31.22
CA VAL A 526 11.28 20.46 -31.09
C VAL A 526 10.36 20.33 -32.31
N LEU A 527 9.58 21.36 -32.64
CA LEU A 527 8.64 21.30 -33.75
C LEU A 527 9.35 21.14 -35.10
N GLY A 528 10.50 21.78 -35.31
CA GLY A 528 11.26 21.66 -36.54
C GLY A 528 11.89 20.28 -36.72
N VAL A 529 12.39 19.66 -35.66
CA VAL A 529 12.87 18.26 -35.68
C VAL A 529 11.74 17.31 -36.04
N LEU A 530 10.59 17.42 -35.37
CA LEU A 530 9.43 16.58 -35.67
C LEU A 530 8.89 16.82 -37.09
N THR A 531 8.89 18.08 -37.55
CA THR A 531 8.44 18.44 -38.92
C THR A 531 9.37 17.88 -39.99
N ALA A 532 10.66 17.75 -39.71
CA ALA A 532 11.62 17.07 -40.60
C ALA A 532 11.44 15.53 -40.61
N GLY A 533 10.59 14.97 -39.74
CA GLY A 533 10.38 13.54 -39.56
C GLY A 533 11.38 12.86 -38.62
N ALA A 534 12.31 13.62 -38.04
CA ALA A 534 13.28 13.12 -37.07
C ALA A 534 12.69 13.11 -35.64
N ALA A 535 13.33 12.35 -34.74
CA ALA A 535 13.00 12.36 -33.31
C ALA A 535 13.98 13.22 -32.52
N TYR A 536 13.49 13.96 -31.53
CA TYR A 536 14.36 14.74 -30.67
C TYR A 536 14.84 13.94 -29.44
N VAL A 537 16.05 14.24 -28.98
CA VAL A 537 16.63 13.71 -27.74
C VAL A 537 16.95 14.90 -26.84
N PRO A 538 16.19 15.17 -25.78
CA PRO A 538 16.45 16.32 -24.94
C PRO A 538 17.71 16.13 -24.10
N LEU A 539 18.47 17.21 -23.99
CA LEU A 539 19.74 17.29 -23.29
C LEU A 539 19.70 18.53 -22.40
N ASP A 540 19.35 18.37 -21.13
CA ASP A 540 19.29 19.48 -20.18
C ASP A 540 20.67 20.14 -20.05
N PRO A 541 20.83 21.44 -20.39
CA PRO A 541 22.12 22.13 -20.28
C PRO A 541 22.70 22.15 -18.87
N GLY A 542 21.86 22.02 -17.83
CA GLY A 542 22.26 21.94 -16.43
C GLY A 542 22.79 20.56 -16.00
N TYR A 543 22.75 19.54 -16.87
CA TYR A 543 23.32 18.23 -16.55
C TYR A 543 24.84 18.19 -16.67
N PRO A 544 25.54 17.34 -15.89
CA PRO A 544 26.99 17.19 -15.99
C PRO A 544 27.43 16.78 -17.40
N ALA A 545 28.58 17.31 -17.84
CA ALA A 545 29.11 17.09 -19.19
C ALA A 545 29.26 15.59 -19.54
N GLU A 546 29.72 14.76 -18.59
CA GLU A 546 29.88 13.32 -18.79
C GLU A 546 28.54 12.62 -19.05
N ARG A 547 27.46 13.06 -18.37
CA ARG A 547 26.11 12.54 -18.61
C ARG A 547 25.61 12.93 -19.99
N LEU A 548 25.83 14.18 -20.40
CA LEU A 548 25.46 14.66 -21.74
C LEU A 548 26.23 13.89 -22.83
N GLU A 549 27.54 13.67 -22.64
CA GLU A 549 28.35 12.87 -23.56
C GLU A 549 27.85 11.42 -23.67
N PHE A 550 27.53 10.79 -22.54
CA PHE A 550 26.95 9.45 -22.52
C PHE A 550 25.65 9.39 -23.33
N VAL A 551 24.70 10.30 -23.08
CA VAL A 551 23.41 10.32 -23.78
C VAL A 551 23.60 10.52 -25.28
N ARG A 552 24.49 11.44 -25.69
CA ARG A 552 24.80 11.69 -27.11
C ARG A 552 25.35 10.43 -27.78
N SER A 553 26.27 9.73 -27.10
CA SER A 553 26.90 8.52 -27.63
C SER A 553 25.96 7.31 -27.66
N ASP A 554 25.19 7.08 -26.59
CA ASP A 554 24.27 5.92 -26.50
C ASP A 554 23.08 6.07 -27.46
N ALA A 555 22.60 7.31 -27.68
CA ALA A 555 21.55 7.58 -28.64
C ALA A 555 22.04 7.45 -30.10
N GLY A 556 23.33 7.73 -30.35
CA GLY A 556 23.88 7.80 -31.69
C GLY A 556 23.32 9.00 -32.47
N LEU A 557 23.40 10.20 -31.88
CA LEU A 557 22.83 11.40 -32.47
C LEU A 557 23.45 11.75 -33.83
N ALA A 558 22.61 12.15 -34.77
CA ALA A 558 23.02 12.63 -36.09
C ALA A 558 23.32 14.14 -36.09
N ALA A 559 22.65 14.90 -35.22
CA ALA A 559 22.88 16.32 -35.05
C ALA A 559 22.61 16.77 -33.59
N LEU A 560 23.11 17.96 -33.27
CA LEU A 560 22.90 18.64 -32.00
C LEU A 560 22.41 20.07 -32.26
N VAL A 561 21.34 20.45 -31.58
CA VAL A 561 20.77 21.79 -31.57
C VAL A 561 21.19 22.50 -30.30
N VAL A 562 21.81 23.68 -30.45
CA VAL A 562 22.25 24.52 -29.34
C VAL A 562 21.93 25.98 -29.60
N GLU A 563 21.68 26.74 -28.54
CA GLU A 563 21.69 28.19 -28.56
C GLU A 563 23.06 28.68 -28.07
N GLY A 564 23.84 29.31 -28.95
CA GLY A 564 25.18 29.83 -28.64
C GLY A 564 26.33 28.93 -29.11
N PRO A 565 27.52 29.01 -28.48
CA PRO A 565 28.70 28.27 -28.93
C PRO A 565 28.51 26.77 -28.75
N ALA A 566 29.04 26.00 -29.71
CA ALA A 566 29.03 24.55 -29.63
C ALA A 566 29.81 24.05 -28.39
N PRO A 567 29.32 23.02 -27.69
CA PRO A 567 30.09 22.36 -26.63
C PRO A 567 31.46 21.90 -27.14
N GLU A 568 32.46 21.94 -26.26
CA GLU A 568 33.78 21.36 -26.57
C GLU A 568 33.71 19.83 -26.62
N GLY A 569 34.65 19.20 -27.34
CA GLY A 569 34.80 17.73 -27.34
C GLY A 569 33.73 16.97 -28.13
N LEU A 570 32.95 17.61 -29.00
CA LEU A 570 31.94 16.93 -29.81
C LEU A 570 32.56 15.91 -30.80
N PRO A 571 31.91 14.77 -31.05
CA PRO A 571 32.35 13.78 -32.02
C PRO A 571 32.50 14.38 -33.43
N ALA A 572 33.54 13.95 -34.15
CA ALA A 572 33.73 14.35 -35.54
C ALA A 572 32.55 13.88 -36.41
N GLY A 573 31.91 14.81 -37.12
CA GLY A 573 30.78 14.54 -38.02
C GLY A 573 29.39 14.80 -37.41
N LEU A 574 29.29 15.15 -36.13
CA LEU A 574 28.02 15.60 -35.53
C LEU A 574 27.68 17.02 -36.04
N ALA A 575 26.57 17.18 -36.74
CA ALA A 575 26.14 18.50 -37.20
C ALA A 575 25.66 19.35 -36.01
N VAL A 576 26.16 20.58 -35.89
CA VAL A 576 25.72 21.53 -34.85
C VAL A 576 24.92 22.64 -35.51
N LEU A 577 23.68 22.81 -35.06
CA LEU A 577 22.71 23.74 -35.64
C LEU A 577 22.13 24.62 -34.54
N ALA A 578 21.72 25.83 -34.90
CA ALA A 578 20.99 26.72 -34.00
C ALA A 578 19.54 26.91 -34.49
N PRO A 579 18.55 26.92 -33.58
CA PRO A 579 17.13 26.99 -33.96
C PRO A 579 16.81 28.32 -34.66
N ASP A 580 17.48 29.41 -34.30
CA ASP A 580 17.18 30.77 -34.79
C ASP A 580 18.32 31.41 -35.62
N ALA A 581 19.21 30.62 -36.24
CA ALA A 581 20.45 31.08 -36.87
C ALA A 581 20.36 32.05 -38.09
N GLY A 582 19.23 32.71 -38.35
CA GLY A 582 19.19 33.92 -39.17
C GLY A 582 17.93 34.11 -40.01
N GLU A 583 17.39 35.33 -39.91
CA GLU A 583 16.47 35.98 -40.85
C GLU A 583 17.12 36.07 -42.25
N GLY A 584 17.13 34.98 -42.99
CA GLY A 584 17.32 34.96 -44.44
C GLY A 584 15.98 34.65 -45.11
N PRO A 585 15.72 35.16 -46.33
CA PRO A 585 14.52 34.77 -47.06
C PRO A 585 14.47 33.25 -47.15
N VAL A 586 13.35 32.65 -46.71
CA VAL A 586 13.07 31.22 -46.87
C VAL A 586 13.39 30.87 -48.32
N PRO A 587 14.35 29.99 -48.60
CA PRO A 587 14.61 29.56 -49.96
C PRO A 587 13.31 29.00 -50.52
N ALA A 588 12.80 29.57 -51.61
CA ALA A 588 11.67 28.97 -52.31
C ALA A 588 11.99 27.49 -52.56
N PRO A 589 11.08 26.56 -52.27
CA PRO A 589 11.35 25.13 -52.42
C PRO A 589 11.94 24.91 -53.81
N ALA A 590 13.11 24.26 -53.87
CA ALA A 590 13.78 24.02 -55.14
C ALA A 590 12.77 23.38 -56.10
N PRO A 591 12.56 23.92 -57.32
CA PRO A 591 11.60 23.33 -58.25
C PRO A 591 12.03 21.89 -58.57
N GLY A 592 11.29 20.92 -58.04
CA GLY A 592 11.59 19.48 -58.14
C GLY A 592 12.18 18.81 -56.89
N GLY A 593 12.41 19.56 -55.80
CA GLY A 593 12.69 18.98 -54.49
C GLY A 593 11.43 18.31 -53.95
N VAL A 594 11.42 16.99 -53.91
CA VAL A 594 10.35 16.24 -53.23
C VAL A 594 10.43 16.62 -51.76
N ARG A 595 9.41 17.31 -51.24
CA ARG A 595 9.27 17.52 -49.79
C ARG A 595 9.33 16.15 -49.12
N ALA A 596 10.15 16.03 -48.07
CA ALA A 596 10.11 14.84 -47.23
C ALA A 596 8.65 14.59 -46.83
N ALA A 597 8.19 13.35 -46.95
CA ALA A 597 6.92 12.97 -46.34
C ALA A 597 7.07 13.26 -44.84
N GLY A 598 6.14 14.00 -44.24
CA GLY A 598 6.13 14.24 -42.79
C GLY A 598 6.12 12.92 -42.00
N PRO A 599 6.30 12.97 -40.67
CA PRO A 599 6.40 11.75 -39.87
C PRO A 599 5.14 10.88 -40.05
N ALA A 600 5.33 9.56 -40.08
CA ALA A 600 4.25 8.62 -39.92
C ALA A 600 3.91 8.45 -38.43
N ALA A 601 2.68 8.05 -38.12
CA ALA A 601 2.27 7.84 -36.72
C ALA A 601 3.08 6.75 -36.00
N GLY A 602 3.68 5.81 -36.74
CA GLY A 602 4.58 4.79 -36.19
C GLY A 602 6.01 5.28 -35.94
N ASP A 603 6.40 6.44 -36.46
CA ASP A 603 7.77 6.93 -36.33
C ASP A 603 8.04 7.46 -34.91
N PRO A 604 9.29 7.38 -34.40
CA PRO A 604 9.66 7.98 -33.13
C PRO A 604 9.42 9.49 -33.13
N ALA A 605 8.78 10.01 -32.08
CA ALA A 605 8.70 11.44 -31.81
C ALA A 605 9.87 11.91 -30.93
N TYR A 606 10.21 11.13 -29.90
CA TYR A 606 11.32 11.46 -29.02
C TYR A 606 11.99 10.24 -28.39
N VAL A 607 13.21 10.45 -27.89
CA VAL A 607 13.90 9.50 -27.00
C VAL A 607 14.29 10.23 -25.71
N ILE A 608 13.63 9.91 -24.60
CA ILE A 608 13.93 10.51 -23.29
C ILE A 608 14.70 9.50 -22.43
N TYR A 609 15.79 9.95 -21.82
CA TYR A 609 16.64 9.11 -20.99
C TYR A 609 16.16 9.10 -19.54
N THR A 610 15.98 7.89 -19.02
CA THR A 610 15.64 7.64 -17.60
C THR A 610 16.80 6.96 -16.88
N SER A 611 16.80 7.01 -15.54
CA SER A 611 17.73 6.25 -14.71
C SER A 611 17.55 4.74 -14.95
N GLY A 612 18.63 3.98 -14.86
CA GLY A 612 18.63 2.55 -15.18
C GLY A 612 19.03 1.69 -14.00
N SER A 613 18.29 0.60 -13.75
CA SER A 613 18.59 -0.36 -12.68
C SER A 613 19.96 -1.04 -12.79
N THR A 614 20.61 -0.96 -13.95
CA THR A 614 21.99 -1.45 -14.20
C THR A 614 23.07 -0.38 -13.96
N GLY A 615 22.67 0.81 -13.50
CA GLY A 615 23.55 1.95 -13.24
C GLY A 615 23.93 2.80 -14.45
N ARG A 616 23.27 2.59 -15.60
CA ARG A 616 23.43 3.43 -16.80
C ARG A 616 22.08 3.95 -17.27
N PRO A 617 21.98 5.23 -17.67
CA PRO A 617 20.76 5.78 -18.25
C PRO A 617 20.29 4.99 -19.47
N LYS A 618 18.97 4.91 -19.67
CA LYS A 618 18.32 4.19 -20.77
C LYS A 618 17.37 5.11 -21.53
N GLY A 619 17.52 5.17 -22.86
CA GLY A 619 16.65 5.96 -23.73
C GLY A 619 15.33 5.25 -24.04
N VAL A 620 14.20 5.84 -23.68
CA VAL A 620 12.85 5.34 -23.98
C VAL A 620 12.37 5.95 -25.30
N GLU A 621 12.13 5.13 -26.31
CA GLU A 621 11.74 5.57 -27.65
C GLU A 621 10.21 5.59 -27.80
N ILE A 622 9.63 6.79 -27.94
CA ILE A 622 8.18 7.01 -27.97
C ILE A 622 7.71 7.36 -29.39
N PRO A 623 6.71 6.65 -29.94
CA PRO A 623 6.19 6.94 -31.27
C PRO A 623 5.15 8.07 -31.27
N HIS A 624 4.98 8.71 -32.43
CA HIS A 624 4.00 9.77 -32.65
C HIS A 624 2.57 9.38 -32.28
N ARG A 625 2.13 8.16 -32.63
CA ARG A 625 0.78 7.65 -32.32
C ARG A 625 0.48 7.63 -30.82
N ALA A 626 1.49 7.30 -30.01
CA ALA A 626 1.33 7.20 -28.56
C ALA A 626 1.18 8.60 -27.96
N LEU A 627 2.07 9.53 -28.38
CA LEU A 627 2.02 10.92 -27.96
C LEU A 627 0.74 11.62 -28.44
N ALA A 628 0.33 11.45 -29.69
CA ALA A 628 -0.91 12.02 -30.23
C ALA A 628 -2.15 11.53 -29.47
N ASN A 629 -2.23 10.23 -29.16
CA ASN A 629 -3.33 9.67 -28.38
C ASN A 629 -3.36 10.23 -26.95
N LEU A 630 -2.20 10.34 -26.29
CA LEU A 630 -2.09 10.98 -24.98
C LEU A 630 -2.61 12.42 -25.01
N LEU A 631 -2.11 13.25 -25.95
CA LEU A 631 -2.46 14.66 -26.01
C LEU A 631 -3.96 14.86 -26.27
N ALA A 632 -4.54 14.10 -27.20
CA ALA A 632 -5.97 14.14 -27.46
C ALA A 632 -6.79 13.70 -26.24
N THR A 633 -6.39 12.62 -25.58
CA THR A 633 -7.08 12.12 -24.38
C THR A 633 -7.02 13.14 -23.23
N MET A 634 -5.84 13.70 -22.99
CA MET A 634 -5.65 14.71 -21.95
C MET A 634 -6.49 15.96 -22.24
N ALA A 635 -6.56 16.40 -23.50
CA ALA A 635 -7.36 17.56 -23.90
C ALA A 635 -8.84 17.39 -23.55
N ASP A 636 -9.39 16.19 -23.76
CA ASP A 636 -10.77 15.87 -23.39
C ASP A 636 -10.96 15.87 -21.86
N HIS A 637 -10.07 15.21 -21.12
CA HIS A 637 -10.20 15.10 -19.65
C HIS A 637 -10.03 16.43 -18.93
N ILE A 638 -9.07 17.25 -19.36
CA ILE A 638 -8.83 18.56 -18.75
C ILE A 638 -9.53 19.68 -19.52
N GLU A 639 -10.44 19.37 -20.44
CA GLU A 639 -11.21 20.36 -21.20
C GLU A 639 -10.35 21.48 -21.83
N ALA A 640 -9.16 21.14 -22.31
CA ALA A 640 -8.22 22.12 -22.85
C ALA A 640 -8.65 22.60 -24.24
N GLY A 641 -8.65 23.91 -24.47
CA GLY A 641 -9.00 24.51 -25.75
C GLY A 641 -8.42 25.91 -25.99
N PRO A 642 -8.85 26.61 -27.05
CA PRO A 642 -8.18 27.82 -27.53
C PRO A 642 -8.13 29.03 -26.58
N ARG A 643 -8.90 28.99 -25.48
CA ARG A 643 -8.93 30.05 -24.46
C ARG A 643 -7.95 29.81 -23.33
N ASP A 644 -7.36 28.62 -23.26
CA ASP A 644 -6.53 28.20 -22.16
C ASP A 644 -5.10 28.70 -22.27
N ARG A 645 -4.48 28.80 -21.10
CA ARG A 645 -3.13 29.31 -20.91
C ARG A 645 -2.40 28.34 -19.99
N TRP A 646 -1.39 27.69 -20.54
CA TRP A 646 -0.59 26.65 -19.90
C TRP A 646 0.73 27.22 -19.44
N LEU A 647 1.16 26.87 -18.23
CA LEU A 647 2.48 27.21 -17.74
C LEU A 647 3.51 26.16 -18.19
N GLY A 648 4.48 26.57 -19.01
CA GLY A 648 5.58 25.74 -19.50
C GLY A 648 6.72 25.68 -18.48
N LEU A 649 6.57 24.82 -17.48
CA LEU A 649 7.41 24.76 -16.28
C LEU A 649 8.54 23.72 -16.41
N THR A 650 8.21 22.51 -16.82
CA THR A 650 9.03 21.32 -16.61
C THR A 650 10.10 21.13 -17.68
N SER A 651 11.36 20.86 -17.28
CA SER A 651 12.49 20.59 -18.19
C SER A 651 12.13 19.60 -19.29
N LEU A 652 12.60 19.85 -20.53
CA LEU A 652 12.36 18.98 -21.69
C LEU A 652 12.95 17.56 -21.50
N SER A 653 13.92 17.40 -20.59
CA SER A 653 14.47 16.09 -20.24
C SER A 653 13.55 15.25 -19.35
N PHE A 654 12.39 15.79 -18.95
CA PHE A 654 11.32 15.06 -18.27
C PHE A 654 10.08 15.04 -19.16
N ASP A 655 9.58 13.85 -19.46
CA ASP A 655 8.52 13.57 -20.45
C ASP A 655 7.20 14.31 -20.21
N ILE A 656 6.87 14.65 -18.96
CA ILE A 656 5.67 15.43 -18.63
C ILE A 656 5.67 16.82 -19.27
N SER A 657 6.83 17.37 -19.63
CA SER A 657 6.94 18.64 -20.36
C SER A 657 6.23 18.59 -21.72
N THR A 658 6.09 17.40 -22.31
CA THR A 658 5.39 17.24 -23.60
C THR A 658 3.92 17.60 -23.50
N VAL A 659 3.27 17.37 -22.35
CA VAL A 659 1.90 17.82 -22.10
C VAL A 659 1.90 19.35 -21.98
N GLU A 660 2.80 19.93 -21.18
CA GLU A 660 2.85 21.38 -20.95
C GLU A 660 3.14 22.20 -22.21
N LEU A 661 3.96 21.66 -23.11
CA LEU A 661 4.46 22.37 -24.28
C LEU A 661 3.69 22.03 -25.56
N LEU A 662 3.24 20.78 -25.75
CA LEU A 662 2.66 20.32 -27.02
C LEU A 662 1.14 20.19 -26.97
N LEU A 663 0.54 19.82 -25.82
CA LEU A 663 -0.92 19.78 -25.67
C LEU A 663 -1.56 21.12 -26.05
N PRO A 664 -1.16 22.27 -25.48
CA PRO A 664 -1.73 23.57 -25.84
C PRO A 664 -1.61 23.86 -27.33
N LEU A 665 -0.46 23.54 -27.94
CA LEU A 665 -0.22 23.74 -29.37
C LEU A 665 -1.11 22.86 -30.26
N THR A 666 -1.54 21.70 -29.77
CA THR A 666 -2.49 20.83 -30.50
C THR A 666 -3.96 21.17 -30.26
N THR A 667 -4.27 22.00 -29.27
CA THR A 667 -5.65 22.41 -28.92
C THR A 667 -5.97 23.87 -29.26
N GLY A 668 -4.98 24.65 -29.72
CA GLY A 668 -5.13 26.08 -30.02
C GLY A 668 -4.91 26.98 -28.80
N ALA A 669 -4.56 26.41 -27.65
CA ALA A 669 -4.27 27.12 -26.41
C ALA A 669 -2.88 27.79 -26.46
N ARG A 670 -2.52 28.50 -25.40
CA ARG A 670 -1.25 29.27 -25.33
C ARG A 670 -0.30 28.67 -24.31
N VAL A 671 1.00 28.66 -24.62
CA VAL A 671 2.08 28.30 -23.69
C VAL A 671 2.72 29.57 -23.14
N VAL A 672 2.81 29.70 -21.82
CA VAL A 672 3.56 30.76 -21.13
C VAL A 672 4.82 30.14 -20.56
N LEU A 673 5.99 30.52 -21.09
CA LEU A 673 7.27 29.91 -20.71
C LEU A 673 7.79 30.50 -19.38
N VAL A 674 8.14 29.63 -18.44
CA VAL A 674 8.75 30.04 -17.16
C VAL A 674 10.23 30.39 -17.37
N PRO A 675 10.73 31.53 -16.90
CA PRO A 675 12.13 31.89 -17.03
C PRO A 675 13.06 30.87 -16.39
N GLU A 676 14.25 30.73 -16.96
CA GLU A 676 15.28 29.88 -16.38
C GLU A 676 15.68 30.35 -14.98
N GLY A 677 15.79 29.41 -14.04
CA GLY A 677 16.07 29.70 -12.63
C GLY A 677 14.82 29.94 -11.76
N GLN A 678 13.66 30.26 -12.36
CA GLN A 678 12.42 30.53 -11.61
C GLN A 678 11.56 29.28 -11.40
N GLN A 679 11.88 28.14 -12.01
CA GLN A 679 11.04 26.93 -11.98
C GLN A 679 10.88 26.32 -10.57
N ARG A 680 11.71 26.73 -9.61
CA ARG A 680 11.68 26.26 -8.22
C ARG A 680 11.23 27.33 -7.22
N ASP A 681 10.97 28.54 -7.68
CA ASP A 681 10.53 29.65 -6.84
C ASP A 681 9.00 29.74 -6.86
N GLY A 682 8.37 29.27 -5.80
CA GLY A 682 6.90 29.31 -5.67
C GLY A 682 6.31 30.70 -5.81
N GLY A 683 6.99 31.74 -5.30
CA GLY A 683 6.52 33.12 -5.39
C GLY A 683 6.58 33.65 -6.82
N ALA A 684 7.66 33.33 -7.55
CA ALA A 684 7.77 33.66 -8.97
C ALA A 684 6.71 32.95 -9.81
N LEU A 685 6.45 31.66 -9.53
CA LEU A 685 5.43 30.88 -10.23
C LEU A 685 4.02 31.41 -9.99
N VAL A 686 3.65 31.69 -8.74
CA VAL A 686 2.35 32.30 -8.41
C VAL A 686 2.19 33.66 -9.09
N LYS A 687 3.24 34.49 -9.10
CA LYS A 687 3.22 35.77 -9.81
C LYS A 687 2.98 35.61 -11.32
N LEU A 688 3.57 34.59 -11.95
CA LEU A 688 3.32 34.30 -13.37
C LEU A 688 1.87 33.83 -13.60
N ILE A 689 1.34 33.02 -12.69
CA ILE A 689 -0.06 32.57 -12.71
C ILE A 689 -1.00 33.78 -12.67
N ASP A 690 -0.77 34.73 -11.76
CA ASP A 690 -1.52 35.98 -11.64
C ASP A 690 -1.40 36.85 -12.90
N THR A 691 -0.16 37.08 -13.36
CA THR A 691 0.14 38.06 -14.42
C THR A 691 -0.46 37.65 -15.76
N TYR A 692 -0.37 36.36 -16.10
CA TYR A 692 -0.84 35.83 -17.37
C TYR A 692 -2.20 35.12 -17.27
N GLY A 693 -2.81 35.10 -16.07
CA GLY A 693 -4.10 34.45 -15.82
C GLY A 693 -4.10 32.98 -16.20
N ILE A 694 -3.06 32.23 -15.82
CA ILE A 694 -2.87 30.82 -16.21
C ILE A 694 -4.10 29.98 -15.82
N THR A 695 -4.58 29.14 -16.75
CA THR A 695 -5.77 28.28 -16.52
C THR A 695 -5.40 26.84 -16.21
N HIS A 696 -4.22 26.40 -16.65
CA HIS A 696 -3.74 25.04 -16.46
C HIS A 696 -2.29 25.04 -15.98
N VAL A 697 -2.03 24.30 -14.90
CA VAL A 697 -0.68 24.00 -14.43
C VAL A 697 -0.58 22.51 -14.21
N GLN A 698 0.45 21.91 -14.80
CA GLN A 698 0.90 20.58 -14.45
C GLN A 698 2.15 20.69 -13.59
N ALA A 699 2.16 20.00 -12.46
CA ALA A 699 3.32 19.99 -11.59
C ALA A 699 3.35 18.71 -10.73
N THR A 700 4.52 18.45 -10.14
CA THR A 700 4.69 17.38 -9.16
C THR A 700 4.05 17.78 -7.82
N PRO A 701 3.59 16.82 -6.99
CA PRO A 701 3.17 17.09 -5.62
C PRO A 701 4.15 17.98 -4.83
N SER A 702 5.47 17.71 -4.98
CA SER A 702 6.52 18.57 -4.41
C SER A 702 6.45 20.03 -4.88
N SER A 703 6.29 20.27 -6.19
CA SER A 703 6.15 21.62 -6.75
C SER A 703 4.87 22.32 -6.30
N TRP A 704 3.76 21.58 -6.17
CA TRP A 704 2.49 22.11 -5.67
C TRP A 704 2.61 22.64 -4.23
N ARG A 705 3.30 21.91 -3.35
CA ARG A 705 3.56 22.38 -1.97
C ARG A 705 4.28 23.72 -1.95
N VAL A 706 5.26 23.90 -2.83
CA VAL A 706 6.04 25.15 -2.91
C VAL A 706 5.16 26.33 -3.36
N MET A 707 4.26 26.13 -4.33
CA MET A 707 3.31 27.16 -4.75
C MET A 707 2.26 27.47 -3.67
N LEU A 708 1.73 26.45 -2.98
CA LEU A 708 0.80 26.64 -1.85
C LEU A 708 1.44 27.42 -0.71
N ALA A 709 2.69 27.09 -0.34
CA ALA A 709 3.44 27.82 0.68
C ALA A 709 3.71 29.29 0.28
N ALA A 710 3.76 29.57 -1.02
CA ALA A 710 3.88 30.93 -1.56
C ALA A 710 2.54 31.68 -1.68
N GLY A 711 1.41 31.07 -1.29
CA GLY A 711 0.09 31.70 -1.24
C GLY A 711 -0.79 31.49 -2.47
N LEU A 712 -0.57 30.41 -3.23
CA LEU A 712 -1.44 30.05 -4.36
C LEU A 712 -2.92 29.96 -3.95
N HIS A 713 -3.78 30.72 -4.62
CA HIS A 713 -5.24 30.62 -4.46
C HIS A 713 -5.99 31.04 -5.74
N HIS A 714 -6.36 30.06 -6.57
CA HIS A 714 -6.96 30.28 -7.89
C HIS A 714 -8.13 29.32 -8.18
N PRO A 715 -9.37 29.69 -7.86
CA PRO A 715 -10.54 28.81 -8.02
C PRO A 715 -10.92 28.51 -9.49
N GLU A 716 -10.27 29.14 -10.47
CA GLU A 716 -10.44 28.84 -11.90
C GLU A 716 -9.30 27.95 -12.45
N LEU A 717 -8.26 27.69 -11.64
CA LEU A 717 -7.11 26.91 -12.07
C LEU A 717 -7.42 25.41 -12.09
N ALA A 718 -7.05 24.76 -13.19
CA ALA A 718 -6.98 23.31 -13.28
C ALA A 718 -5.58 22.84 -12.87
N ALA A 719 -5.50 22.21 -11.70
CA ALA A 719 -4.29 21.61 -11.15
C ALA A 719 -4.17 20.15 -11.63
N VAL A 720 -3.12 19.87 -12.41
CA VAL A 720 -2.73 18.52 -12.80
C VAL A 720 -1.53 18.09 -11.94
N ALA A 721 -1.73 17.11 -11.08
CA ALA A 721 -0.73 16.58 -10.17
C ALA A 721 -0.26 15.20 -10.66
N GLY A 722 1.04 15.01 -10.84
CA GLY A 722 1.58 13.75 -11.31
C GLY A 722 3.08 13.62 -11.11
N GLY A 723 3.61 12.44 -11.40
CA GLY A 723 5.04 12.16 -11.27
C GLY A 723 5.47 11.67 -9.88
N GLU A 724 4.67 11.89 -8.84
CA GLU A 724 4.82 11.33 -7.49
C GLU A 724 3.46 10.81 -6.98
N ALA A 725 3.45 10.05 -5.89
CA ALA A 725 2.22 9.80 -5.17
C ALA A 725 1.67 11.13 -4.64
N LEU A 726 0.38 11.37 -4.81
CA LEU A 726 -0.28 12.58 -4.31
C LEU A 726 -0.83 12.29 -2.90
N PRO A 727 -0.31 12.92 -1.84
CA PRO A 727 -0.80 12.68 -0.48
C PRO A 727 -2.20 13.27 -0.29
N GLU A 728 -3.05 12.60 0.50
CA GLU A 728 -4.43 13.06 0.75
C GLU A 728 -4.50 14.49 1.32
N PRO A 729 -3.67 14.89 2.31
CA PRO A 729 -3.72 16.26 2.85
C PRO A 729 -3.39 17.31 1.76
N LEU A 730 -2.45 17.00 0.87
CA LEU A 730 -2.11 17.91 -0.23
C LEU A 730 -3.24 17.97 -1.27
N ALA A 731 -3.91 16.84 -1.55
CA ALA A 731 -5.06 16.82 -2.44
C ALA A 731 -6.23 17.64 -1.87
N GLU A 732 -6.46 17.60 -0.55
CA GLU A 732 -7.46 18.43 0.13
C GLU A 732 -7.13 19.92 0.03
N GLU A 733 -5.90 20.31 0.32
CA GLU A 733 -5.45 21.71 0.20
C GLU A 733 -5.59 22.23 -1.23
N LEU A 734 -5.13 21.46 -2.23
CA LEU A 734 -5.27 21.83 -3.64
C LEU A 734 -6.74 21.91 -4.06
N GLY A 735 -7.57 20.95 -3.65
CA GLY A 735 -9.00 20.95 -3.95
C GLY A 735 -9.77 22.10 -3.29
N ALA A 736 -9.24 22.69 -2.21
CA ALA A 736 -9.82 23.85 -1.56
C ALA A 736 -9.50 25.18 -2.28
N VAL A 737 -8.37 25.25 -2.98
CA VAL A 737 -7.87 26.50 -3.59
C VAL A 737 -7.90 26.52 -5.12
N CYS A 738 -8.03 25.37 -5.77
CA CYS A 738 -8.11 25.21 -7.23
C CYS A 738 -9.53 24.78 -7.65
N GLY A 739 -9.93 25.15 -8.87
CA GLY A 739 -11.26 24.82 -9.40
C GLY A 739 -11.42 23.36 -9.80
N ARG A 740 -10.31 22.72 -10.17
CA ARG A 740 -10.27 21.32 -10.60
C ARG A 740 -8.94 20.71 -10.22
N LEU A 741 -8.97 19.53 -9.61
CA LEU A 741 -7.79 18.73 -9.29
C LEU A 741 -7.84 17.42 -10.06
N VAL A 742 -6.78 17.13 -10.81
CA VAL A 742 -6.61 15.90 -11.56
C VAL A 742 -5.32 15.23 -11.13
N ASN A 743 -5.42 13.99 -10.66
CA ASN A 743 -4.25 13.14 -10.39
C ASN A 743 -3.96 12.28 -11.61
N VAL A 744 -2.72 12.28 -12.08
CA VAL A 744 -2.28 11.53 -13.27
C VAL A 744 -1.09 10.63 -12.93
N TYR A 745 -1.09 9.44 -13.52
CA TYR A 745 -0.04 8.45 -13.30
C TYR A 745 0.37 7.80 -14.62
N GLY A 746 1.66 7.57 -14.78
CA GLY A 746 2.23 6.83 -15.89
C GLY A 746 3.76 6.80 -15.80
N PRO A 747 4.39 5.70 -16.20
CA PRO A 747 5.83 5.66 -16.47
C PRO A 747 6.15 6.19 -17.88
N THR A 748 7.38 6.66 -18.08
CA THR A 748 7.87 7.10 -19.39
C THR A 748 7.70 6.06 -20.48
N GLU A 749 7.86 4.78 -20.15
CA GLU A 749 7.70 3.65 -21.08
C GLU A 749 6.28 3.46 -21.64
N THR A 750 5.29 4.17 -21.10
CA THR A 750 3.90 4.18 -21.60
C THR A 750 3.40 5.57 -21.96
N THR A 751 4.34 6.46 -22.33
CA THR A 751 4.08 7.81 -22.83
C THR A 751 3.42 8.69 -21.77
N VAL A 752 4.25 9.22 -20.85
CA VAL A 752 3.89 10.23 -19.85
C VAL A 752 2.83 9.75 -18.84
N TRP A 753 1.55 9.74 -19.23
CA TRP A 753 0.42 9.36 -18.39
C TRP A 753 -0.35 8.21 -19.02
N SER A 754 -0.83 7.29 -18.19
CA SER A 754 -1.56 6.09 -18.60
C SER A 754 -2.86 5.91 -17.82
N THR A 755 -2.96 6.52 -16.64
CA THR A 755 -4.20 6.57 -15.86
C THR A 755 -4.45 7.98 -15.31
N LEU A 756 -5.73 8.28 -15.06
CA LEU A 756 -6.18 9.59 -14.58
C LEU A 756 -7.35 9.48 -13.61
N ALA A 757 -7.32 10.28 -12.56
CA ALA A 757 -8.43 10.49 -11.62
C ALA A 757 -8.80 11.97 -11.51
N HIS A 758 -10.09 12.27 -11.65
CA HIS A 758 -10.64 13.54 -11.18
C HIS A 758 -10.86 13.44 -9.67
N LEU A 759 -10.22 14.32 -8.91
CA LEU A 759 -10.30 14.31 -7.46
C LEU A 759 -11.32 15.32 -6.96
N THR A 760 -12.09 14.90 -5.96
CA THR A 760 -13.02 15.72 -5.21
C THR A 760 -12.57 15.75 -3.76
N THR A 761 -12.61 16.92 -3.12
CA THR A 761 -12.21 17.10 -1.72
C THR A 761 -12.93 16.09 -0.81
N GLY A 762 -12.18 15.41 0.06
CA GLY A 762 -12.67 14.39 0.99
C GLY A 762 -12.91 13.00 0.39
N ALA A 763 -12.63 12.78 -0.90
CA ALA A 763 -12.62 11.46 -1.51
C ALA A 763 -11.21 10.84 -1.47
N PRO A 764 -11.09 9.50 -1.36
CA PRO A 764 -9.79 8.83 -1.38
C PRO A 764 -8.99 9.14 -2.64
N VAL A 765 -7.68 9.37 -2.48
CA VAL A 765 -6.78 9.61 -3.61
C VAL A 765 -6.48 8.30 -4.33
N THR A 766 -6.76 8.27 -5.63
CA THR A 766 -6.50 7.12 -6.51
C THR A 766 -5.68 7.57 -7.73
N ILE A 767 -5.03 6.62 -8.42
CA ILE A 767 -4.44 6.90 -9.74
C ILE A 767 -5.48 6.76 -10.87
N GLY A 768 -6.72 6.41 -10.51
CA GLY A 768 -7.89 6.52 -11.37
C GLY A 768 -8.03 5.38 -12.36
N ARG A 769 -8.38 5.69 -13.61
CA ARG A 769 -8.68 4.70 -14.65
C ARG A 769 -7.75 4.85 -15.85
N PRO A 770 -7.56 3.79 -16.66
CA PRO A 770 -6.83 3.87 -17.91
C PRO A 770 -7.33 4.97 -18.84
N LEU A 771 -6.40 5.62 -19.54
CA LEU A 771 -6.67 6.57 -20.62
C LEU A 771 -7.22 5.86 -21.87
N ALA A 772 -7.67 6.65 -22.85
CA ALA A 772 -8.14 6.14 -24.14
C ALA A 772 -7.08 5.24 -24.82
N ALA A 773 -7.51 4.13 -25.40
CA ALA A 773 -6.65 3.08 -25.98
C ALA A 773 -5.50 2.61 -25.06
N THR A 774 -5.66 2.66 -23.75
CA THR A 774 -4.71 2.15 -22.75
C THR A 774 -5.34 0.97 -22.03
N THR A 775 -4.57 -0.10 -21.86
CA THR A 775 -5.01 -1.23 -21.04
C THR A 775 -4.22 -1.28 -19.74
N ALA A 776 -4.89 -1.61 -18.64
CA ALA A 776 -4.25 -1.85 -17.35
C ALA A 776 -4.66 -3.23 -16.82
N TYR A 777 -3.68 -3.97 -16.32
CA TYR A 777 -3.88 -5.23 -15.62
C TYR A 777 -3.17 -5.19 -14.28
N VAL A 778 -3.84 -5.67 -13.24
CA VAL A 778 -3.22 -5.87 -11.92
C VAL A 778 -2.97 -7.36 -11.77
N LEU A 779 -1.70 -7.75 -11.82
CA LEU A 779 -1.29 -9.14 -11.99
C LEU A 779 -0.42 -9.63 -10.84
N ASP A 780 -0.49 -10.93 -10.54
CA ASP A 780 0.48 -11.60 -9.69
C ASP A 780 1.81 -11.85 -10.43
N GLU A 781 2.80 -12.40 -9.73
CA GLU A 781 4.15 -12.67 -10.26
C GLU A 781 4.17 -13.61 -11.48
N ARG A 782 3.08 -14.35 -11.73
CA ARG A 782 2.93 -15.26 -12.88
C ARG A 782 2.16 -14.63 -14.04
N GLY A 783 1.76 -13.38 -13.90
CA GLY A 783 0.90 -12.72 -14.87
C GLY A 783 -0.53 -13.25 -14.81
N THR A 784 -1.08 -13.53 -13.62
CA THR A 784 -2.52 -13.85 -13.47
C THR A 784 -3.24 -12.66 -12.82
N PRO A 785 -4.44 -12.27 -13.29
CA PRO A 785 -5.20 -11.20 -12.65
C PRO A 785 -5.52 -11.49 -11.19
N VAL A 786 -5.29 -10.49 -10.33
CA VAL A 786 -5.63 -10.59 -8.89
C VAL A 786 -7.05 -10.06 -8.62
N PRO A 787 -7.70 -10.53 -7.54
CA PRO A 787 -9.00 -10.00 -7.12
C PRO A 787 -9.00 -8.52 -6.75
N ASP A 788 -10.18 -7.92 -6.66
CA ASP A 788 -10.32 -6.54 -6.18
C ASP A 788 -9.74 -6.40 -4.77
N PHE A 789 -9.17 -5.23 -4.48
CA PHE A 789 -8.43 -4.85 -3.27
C PHE A 789 -7.13 -5.62 -3.00
N ILE A 790 -6.86 -6.70 -3.74
CA ILE A 790 -5.60 -7.43 -3.61
C ILE A 790 -4.51 -6.68 -4.38
N PRO A 791 -3.37 -6.37 -3.74
CA PRO A 791 -2.25 -5.76 -4.43
C PRO A 791 -1.63 -6.71 -5.48
N GLY A 792 -1.28 -6.16 -6.64
CA GLY A 792 -0.52 -6.86 -7.69
C GLY A 792 0.31 -5.89 -8.53
N GLU A 793 1.22 -6.40 -9.35
CA GLU A 793 2.04 -5.60 -10.25
C GLU A 793 1.17 -5.00 -11.37
N LEU A 794 1.21 -3.68 -11.51
CA LEU A 794 0.56 -3.00 -12.62
C LEU A 794 1.29 -3.29 -13.94
N HIS A 795 0.53 -3.77 -14.92
CA HIS A 795 0.98 -3.96 -16.29
C HIS A 795 0.15 -3.09 -17.21
N LEU A 796 0.83 -2.35 -18.09
CA LEU A 796 0.20 -1.36 -18.96
C LEU A 796 0.38 -1.72 -20.44
N GLY A 797 -0.70 -1.75 -21.20
CA GLY A 797 -0.72 -2.04 -22.62
C GLY A 797 -1.38 -0.94 -23.45
N GLY A 798 -1.59 -1.22 -24.74
CA GLY A 798 -2.31 -0.34 -25.66
C GLY A 798 -1.43 0.67 -26.41
N ALA A 799 -2.06 1.75 -26.88
CA ALA A 799 -1.47 2.73 -27.79
C ALA A 799 -0.30 3.50 -27.16
N GLY A 800 -0.30 3.71 -25.84
CA GLY A 800 0.73 4.43 -25.09
C GLY A 800 2.07 3.70 -24.98
N VAL A 801 2.14 2.38 -25.26
CA VAL A 801 3.35 1.58 -25.07
C VAL A 801 4.46 2.01 -26.04
N ALA A 802 5.64 2.33 -25.48
CA ALA A 802 6.86 2.68 -26.19
C ALA A 802 7.31 1.60 -27.20
N HIS A 803 8.18 1.97 -28.14
CA HIS A 803 8.89 0.96 -28.93
C HIS A 803 9.75 0.06 -28.05
N GLY A 804 10.41 0.66 -27.05
CA GLY A 804 11.25 0.00 -26.07
C GLY A 804 12.42 0.89 -25.67
N TYR A 805 13.47 0.26 -25.17
CA TYR A 805 14.72 0.94 -24.85
C TYR A 805 15.67 0.94 -26.05
N ARG A 806 16.11 2.14 -26.47
CA ARG A 806 17.01 2.35 -27.61
C ARG A 806 18.30 1.55 -27.43
N GLY A 807 18.65 0.73 -28.43
CA GLY A 807 19.89 -0.06 -28.40
C GLY A 807 19.95 -1.17 -27.33
N ARG A 808 18.84 -1.47 -26.63
CA ARG A 808 18.81 -2.43 -25.50
C ARG A 808 17.75 -3.54 -25.68
N PRO A 809 17.82 -4.37 -26.72
CA PRO A 809 16.78 -5.38 -27.01
C PRO A 809 16.57 -6.38 -25.86
N GLY A 810 17.62 -6.75 -25.14
CA GLY A 810 17.51 -7.64 -23.97
C GLY A 810 16.70 -7.03 -22.83
N LEU A 811 16.95 -5.76 -22.49
CA LEU A 811 16.19 -5.05 -21.46
C LEU A 811 14.75 -4.79 -21.91
N THR A 812 14.57 -4.46 -23.20
CA THR A 812 13.24 -4.30 -23.81
C THR A 812 12.44 -5.60 -23.68
N ALA A 813 12.99 -6.75 -24.04
CA ALA A 813 12.27 -8.02 -23.94
C ALA A 813 11.91 -8.43 -22.49
N GLN A 814 12.66 -7.96 -21.49
CA GLN A 814 12.38 -8.21 -20.07
C GLN A 814 11.23 -7.36 -19.53
N ARG A 815 11.08 -6.12 -20.01
CA ARG A 815 10.08 -5.15 -19.50
C ARG A 815 8.86 -5.01 -20.39
N PHE A 816 8.99 -5.22 -21.70
CA PHE A 816 7.92 -5.17 -22.68
C PHE A 816 7.55 -6.61 -23.10
N VAL A 817 6.68 -7.23 -22.31
CA VAL A 817 6.30 -8.64 -22.45
C VAL A 817 5.10 -8.82 -23.38
N PRO A 818 4.86 -10.02 -23.93
CA PRO A 818 3.63 -10.29 -24.67
C PRO A 818 2.39 -10.08 -23.80
N ASP A 819 1.33 -9.57 -24.40
CA ASP A 819 0.02 -9.45 -23.77
C ASP A 819 -0.83 -10.69 -24.10
N PRO A 820 -1.11 -11.58 -23.13
CA PRO A 820 -1.89 -12.78 -23.39
C PRO A 820 -3.40 -12.53 -23.46
N TRP A 821 -3.88 -11.34 -23.08
CA TRP A 821 -5.32 -11.01 -23.05
C TRP A 821 -5.73 -10.05 -24.17
N GLY A 822 -4.80 -9.30 -24.74
CA GLY A 822 -5.03 -8.38 -25.84
C GLY A 822 -4.98 -9.01 -27.24
N PRO A 823 -5.13 -8.18 -28.29
CA PRO A 823 -5.04 -8.61 -29.67
C PRO A 823 -3.68 -9.25 -30.02
N PRO A 824 -3.62 -10.16 -31.01
CA PRO A 824 -2.36 -10.77 -31.43
C PRO A 824 -1.26 -9.73 -31.72
N GLY A 825 -0.13 -9.84 -31.02
CA GLY A 825 1.01 -8.95 -31.17
C GLY A 825 1.02 -7.72 -30.24
N SER A 826 0.00 -7.53 -29.40
CA SER A 826 0.06 -6.52 -28.33
C SER A 826 1.11 -6.89 -27.27
N ARG A 827 1.60 -5.85 -26.59
CA ARG A 827 2.66 -5.94 -25.56
C ARG A 827 2.20 -5.21 -24.31
N LEU A 828 2.65 -5.70 -23.16
CA LEU A 828 2.51 -5.06 -21.86
C LEU A 828 3.86 -4.55 -21.39
N TYR A 829 3.87 -3.36 -20.79
CA TYR A 829 4.97 -2.85 -20.03
C TYR A 829 4.79 -3.20 -18.54
N ARG A 830 5.82 -3.82 -17.95
CA ARG A 830 5.90 -4.17 -16.53
C ARG A 830 6.40 -2.98 -15.72
N THR A 831 5.53 -2.33 -14.94
CA THR A 831 5.89 -1.06 -14.29
C THR A 831 6.78 -1.22 -13.06
N GLY A 832 6.70 -2.39 -12.40
CA GLY A 832 7.25 -2.59 -11.06
C GLY A 832 6.47 -1.88 -9.95
N ASP A 833 5.35 -1.23 -10.27
CA ASP A 833 4.47 -0.57 -9.30
C ASP A 833 3.42 -1.56 -8.78
N LEU A 834 3.27 -1.60 -7.46
CA LEU A 834 2.23 -2.36 -6.77
C LEU A 834 0.98 -1.49 -6.67
N VAL A 835 -0.13 -1.99 -7.20
CA VAL A 835 -1.43 -1.32 -7.16
C VAL A 835 -2.50 -2.30 -6.73
N ARG A 836 -3.63 -1.80 -6.24
CA ARG A 836 -4.85 -2.60 -6.06
C ARG A 836 -6.00 -2.00 -6.87
N ARG A 837 -6.85 -2.87 -7.40
CA ARG A 837 -8.06 -2.48 -8.13
C ARG A 837 -9.22 -2.35 -7.17
N LEU A 838 -9.97 -1.25 -7.25
CA LEU A 838 -11.22 -1.06 -6.51
C LEU A 838 -12.40 -1.67 -7.29
N PRO A 839 -13.54 -1.99 -6.64
CA PRO A 839 -14.69 -2.61 -7.30
C PRO A 839 -15.33 -1.77 -8.40
N ASP A 840 -15.16 -0.45 -8.35
CA ASP A 840 -15.60 0.41 -9.43
C ASP A 840 -14.67 0.35 -10.65
N GLY A 841 -13.46 -0.19 -10.53
CA GLY A 841 -12.43 -0.29 -11.56
C GLY A 841 -11.38 0.83 -11.51
N ARG A 842 -11.44 1.73 -10.51
CA ARG A 842 -10.32 2.63 -10.22
C ARG A 842 -9.13 1.85 -9.66
N LEU A 843 -7.94 2.38 -9.87
CA LEU A 843 -6.68 1.84 -9.40
C LEU A 843 -6.12 2.70 -8.28
N GLU A 844 -5.67 2.06 -7.21
CA GLU A 844 -5.02 2.70 -6.07
C GLU A 844 -3.56 2.27 -6.03
N PHE A 845 -2.67 3.25 -5.89
CA PHE A 845 -1.23 3.00 -5.78
C PHE A 845 -0.90 2.54 -4.37
N VAL A 846 -0.18 1.41 -4.25
CA VAL A 846 0.21 0.82 -2.96
C VAL A 846 1.69 1.03 -2.68
N GLY A 847 2.56 0.91 -3.70
CA GLY A 847 4.00 1.05 -3.54
C GLY A 847 4.79 0.55 -4.75
N ARG A 848 6.06 0.19 -4.54
CA ARG A 848 6.94 -0.39 -5.58
C ARG A 848 7.51 -1.73 -5.17
N LEU A 849 7.75 -2.59 -6.15
CA LEU A 849 8.38 -3.91 -5.97
C LEU A 849 9.92 -3.82 -5.93
N ASP A 850 10.49 -2.79 -6.54
CA ASP A 850 11.94 -2.57 -6.64
C ASP A 850 12.41 -1.42 -5.72
N SER A 851 13.72 -1.20 -5.66
CA SER A 851 14.34 -0.05 -4.99
C SER A 851 14.19 1.27 -5.77
N GLN A 852 13.23 1.28 -6.69
CA GLN A 852 12.61 2.41 -7.34
C GLN A 852 12.24 3.54 -6.40
N VAL A 853 12.79 4.75 -6.49
CA VAL A 853 12.23 5.89 -5.75
C VAL A 853 11.91 7.08 -6.64
N LYS A 854 10.97 7.91 -6.17
CA LYS A 854 10.66 9.22 -6.75
C LYS A 854 11.03 10.28 -5.73
N LEU A 855 11.90 11.21 -6.12
CA LEU A 855 12.32 12.32 -5.28
C LEU A 855 12.15 13.62 -6.05
N ARG A 856 11.22 14.47 -5.62
CA ARG A 856 10.91 15.78 -6.23
C ARG A 856 10.59 15.66 -7.72
N GLY A 857 9.81 14.65 -8.08
CA GLY A 857 9.40 14.30 -9.44
C GLY A 857 10.44 13.50 -10.23
N HIS A 858 11.68 13.40 -9.74
CA HIS A 858 12.72 12.66 -10.43
C HIS A 858 12.63 11.18 -10.11
N ARG A 859 12.58 10.37 -11.16
CA ARG A 859 12.68 8.91 -11.09
C ARG A 859 14.14 8.52 -10.85
N ILE A 860 14.43 7.97 -9.67
CA ILE A 860 15.79 7.63 -9.23
C ILE A 860 15.88 6.12 -8.97
N GLU A 861 16.88 5.49 -9.58
CA GLU A 861 17.22 4.09 -9.32
C GLU A 861 18.28 4.02 -8.22
N LEU A 862 17.89 3.45 -7.07
CA LEU A 862 18.74 3.07 -5.92
C LEU A 862 20.15 2.64 -6.37
N GLY A 863 20.12 1.58 -7.17
CA GLY A 863 21.29 0.88 -7.68
C GLY A 863 22.19 1.69 -8.61
N GLU A 864 21.69 2.72 -9.29
CA GLU A 864 22.55 3.58 -10.14
C GLU A 864 23.53 4.37 -9.28
N ILE A 865 23.05 4.89 -8.16
CA ILE A 865 23.88 5.62 -7.21
C ILE A 865 24.84 4.66 -6.52
N GLU A 866 24.34 3.51 -6.03
CA GLU A 866 25.14 2.47 -5.39
C GLU A 866 26.30 2.00 -6.29
N ALA A 867 26.03 1.75 -7.58
CA ALA A 867 27.03 1.33 -8.54
C ALA A 867 28.15 2.37 -8.72
N ARG A 868 27.80 3.67 -8.80
CA ARG A 868 28.79 4.77 -8.92
C ARG A 868 29.58 5.02 -7.65
N ILE A 869 29.01 4.73 -6.48
CA ILE A 869 29.74 4.79 -5.21
C ILE A 869 30.82 3.69 -5.19
N VAL A 870 30.47 2.46 -5.59
CA VAL A 870 31.37 1.28 -5.60
C VAL A 870 32.45 1.36 -6.68
N GLU A 871 32.36 2.28 -7.65
CA GLU A 871 33.48 2.56 -8.58
C GLU A 871 34.74 3.11 -7.88
N ASP A 872 34.65 3.64 -6.65
CA ASP A 872 35.85 3.94 -5.85
C ASP A 872 36.49 2.66 -5.34
N ALA A 873 37.76 2.42 -5.66
CA ALA A 873 38.50 1.25 -5.18
C ALA A 873 38.60 1.17 -3.64
N ARG A 874 38.36 2.26 -2.92
CA ARG A 874 38.31 2.32 -1.45
C ARG A 874 36.93 1.97 -0.88
N VAL A 875 35.89 1.80 -1.69
CA VAL A 875 34.55 1.39 -1.26
C VAL A 875 34.24 -0.02 -1.77
N SER A 876 33.92 -0.93 -0.85
CA SER A 876 33.63 -2.33 -1.16
C SER A 876 32.15 -2.62 -1.36
N GLN A 877 31.28 -1.91 -0.63
CA GLN A 877 29.83 -2.03 -0.71
C GLN A 877 29.19 -0.67 -0.45
N ALA A 878 28.06 -0.41 -1.11
CA ALA A 878 27.23 0.76 -0.85
C ALA A 878 25.75 0.37 -0.92
N VAL A 879 24.93 0.96 -0.06
CA VAL A 879 23.47 0.87 -0.09
C VAL A 879 22.92 2.28 0.03
N VAL A 880 22.04 2.66 -0.87
CA VAL A 880 21.39 3.98 -0.85
C VAL A 880 19.92 3.77 -0.52
N VAL A 881 19.36 4.62 0.33
CA VAL A 881 17.94 4.64 0.69
C VAL A 881 17.38 6.06 0.60
N LEU A 882 16.07 6.17 0.46
CA LEU A 882 15.35 7.42 0.65
C LEU A 882 14.90 7.52 2.11
N ASP A 883 15.30 8.58 2.80
CA ASP A 883 14.87 8.89 4.17
C ASP A 883 13.79 9.97 4.12
N GLY A 884 12.59 9.69 4.66
CA GLY A 884 11.39 10.54 4.58
C GLY A 884 11.29 11.67 5.62
N GLY A 885 12.25 11.78 6.55
CA GLY A 885 12.37 12.94 7.46
C GLY A 885 11.40 12.98 8.66
N GLY A 886 10.42 12.08 8.79
CA GLY A 886 9.51 11.99 9.94
C GLY A 886 9.96 10.96 10.99
N GLY A 887 10.09 11.37 12.26
CA GLY A 887 10.52 10.49 13.35
C GLY A 887 9.42 9.53 13.83
N GLY A 888 9.76 8.24 13.95
CA GLY A 888 9.00 7.26 14.74
C GLY A 888 8.87 5.87 14.13
N GLY A 889 9.91 5.04 14.25
CA GLY A 889 9.77 3.58 14.34
C GLY A 889 9.70 2.78 13.03
N GLY A 890 10.86 2.23 12.62
CA GLY A 890 10.95 0.96 11.89
C GLY A 890 10.65 1.02 10.38
N ALA A 891 11.64 1.43 9.59
CA ALA A 891 11.63 1.23 8.14
C ALA A 891 11.81 -0.25 7.77
N GLY A 892 11.07 -0.73 6.76
CA GLY A 892 11.48 -1.88 5.94
C GLY A 892 10.84 -3.25 6.20
N GLY A 893 9.54 -3.30 6.51
CA GLY A 893 8.78 -4.56 6.46
C GLY A 893 8.43 -4.93 5.01
N ALA A 894 9.27 -5.74 4.34
CA ALA A 894 8.85 -6.49 3.16
C ALA A 894 7.94 -7.65 3.60
N GLY A 895 6.70 -7.32 3.95
CA GLY A 895 5.59 -8.24 4.12
C GLY A 895 4.38 -7.56 3.51
N ALA A 896 3.90 -8.07 2.38
CA ALA A 896 2.68 -7.57 1.75
C ALA A 896 1.52 -7.79 2.73
N GLY A 897 1.09 -6.71 3.39
CA GLY A 897 -0.05 -6.73 4.30
C GLY A 897 0.21 -6.26 5.73
N ALA A 898 0.53 -4.99 5.92
CA ALA A 898 -0.02 -4.13 6.98
C ALA A 898 0.77 -2.82 7.05
N GLY A 899 0.05 -1.70 7.00
CA GLY A 899 0.61 -0.35 7.04
C GLY A 899 0.66 0.26 5.65
N ALA A 900 -0.44 0.89 5.25
CA ALA A 900 -0.58 1.64 4.01
C ALA A 900 0.20 2.98 4.00
N ASP A 901 1.08 3.22 4.98
CA ASP A 901 1.64 4.56 5.23
C ASP A 901 3.18 4.63 5.24
N ALA A 902 3.90 3.53 5.04
CA ALA A 902 5.36 3.53 5.25
C ALA A 902 6.22 3.98 4.05
N ASP A 903 5.65 4.10 2.85
CA ASP A 903 6.35 4.57 1.63
C ASP A 903 5.61 5.76 0.94
N ALA A 904 4.52 6.25 1.52
CA ALA A 904 3.67 7.29 0.94
C ALA A 904 4.09 8.74 1.32
N ASP A 905 5.00 8.91 2.29
CA ASP A 905 5.34 10.21 2.86
C ASP A 905 6.80 10.62 2.61
N ALA A 906 7.25 10.55 1.35
CA ALA A 906 8.42 11.31 0.94
C ALA A 906 8.03 12.79 0.84
N GLY A 907 7.95 13.47 1.98
CA GLY A 907 7.72 14.91 2.05
C GLY A 907 8.85 15.73 1.43
N ALA A 908 8.73 17.06 1.48
CA ALA A 908 9.75 17.98 0.93
C ALA A 908 11.16 17.75 1.54
N ASP A 909 11.21 17.18 2.74
CA ASP A 909 12.40 16.87 3.54
C ASP A 909 13.03 15.52 3.20
N ALA A 910 12.44 14.77 2.25
CA ALA A 910 12.97 13.49 1.82
C ALA A 910 14.36 13.65 1.18
N ARG A 911 15.30 12.78 1.55
CA ARG A 911 16.70 12.88 1.14
C ARG A 911 17.32 11.51 0.91
N LEU A 912 18.31 11.47 0.01
CA LEU A 912 19.10 10.28 -0.24
C LEU A 912 20.19 10.11 0.83
N VAL A 913 20.21 8.94 1.46
CA VAL A 913 21.22 8.53 2.44
C VAL A 913 22.04 7.38 1.86
N ALA A 914 23.36 7.52 1.82
CA ALA A 914 24.28 6.49 1.37
C ALA A 914 25.03 5.84 2.54
N TYR A 915 24.82 4.54 2.74
CA TYR A 915 25.59 3.70 3.66
C TYR A 915 26.77 3.08 2.91
N VAL A 916 27.99 3.25 3.40
CA VAL A 916 29.22 2.88 2.67
C VAL A 916 30.17 2.03 3.52
N VAL A 917 30.76 0.99 2.94
CA VAL A 917 31.71 0.09 3.60
C VAL A 917 33.08 0.17 2.92
N GLY A 918 34.14 0.49 3.69
CA GLY A 918 35.50 0.66 3.17
C GLY A 918 36.17 -0.64 2.72
N ALA A 919 36.96 -0.58 1.64
CA ALA A 919 37.74 -1.70 1.12
C ALA A 919 38.87 -2.05 2.11
N GLY A 920 38.63 -3.04 2.96
CA GLY A 920 39.53 -3.43 4.04
C GLY A 920 38.81 -3.71 5.37
N ALA A 921 37.53 -3.37 5.49
CA ALA A 921 36.69 -3.86 6.57
C ALA A 921 36.48 -5.39 6.38
N GLY A 922 36.86 -6.19 7.37
CA GLY A 922 37.02 -7.64 7.20
C GLY A 922 35.76 -8.38 6.77
N THR A 923 35.90 -9.33 5.85
CA THR A 923 34.90 -10.31 5.38
C THR A 923 34.59 -11.39 6.44
N GLY A 924 34.38 -10.99 7.70
CA GLY A 924 34.12 -11.89 8.81
C GLY A 924 32.67 -12.36 8.86
N ALA A 925 32.36 -13.48 8.21
CA ALA A 925 31.16 -14.24 8.53
C ALA A 925 31.26 -14.74 10.00
N GLY A 926 30.38 -14.26 10.89
CA GLY A 926 30.01 -14.98 12.11
C GLY A 926 30.55 -14.50 13.47
N ALA A 927 30.91 -13.22 13.68
CA ALA A 927 31.18 -12.72 15.04
C ALA A 927 30.38 -11.45 15.34
N GLY A 928 29.64 -11.45 16.46
CA GLY A 928 28.87 -10.30 16.94
C GLY A 928 29.73 -9.06 17.20
N PRO A 929 29.11 -7.87 17.38
CA PRO A 929 29.83 -6.60 17.44
C PRO A 929 30.64 -6.54 18.75
N GLY A 930 31.92 -6.88 18.69
CA GLY A 930 32.90 -6.54 19.71
C GLY A 930 33.45 -5.13 19.46
N PRO A 931 33.74 -4.34 20.51
CA PRO A 931 34.28 -2.99 20.34
C PRO A 931 35.74 -3.09 19.86
N GLY A 932 35.99 -2.84 18.58
CA GLY A 932 37.37 -2.74 18.04
C GLY A 932 37.62 -3.20 16.60
N VAL A 933 36.62 -3.50 15.77
CA VAL A 933 36.85 -3.73 14.33
C VAL A 933 36.95 -2.39 13.62
N GLY A 934 38.15 -2.03 13.16
CA GLY A 934 38.38 -0.78 12.43
C GLY A 934 37.54 -0.71 11.16
N THR A 935 36.82 0.40 10.98
CA THR A 935 36.27 0.79 9.69
C THR A 935 37.45 0.88 8.72
N GLY A 936 37.47 0.07 7.65
CA GLY A 936 38.41 0.32 6.54
C GLY A 936 38.31 1.79 6.12
N GLU A 937 39.42 2.38 5.67
CA GLU A 937 39.49 3.82 5.36
C GLU A 937 38.51 4.17 4.23
N VAL A 938 37.31 4.65 4.61
CA VAL A 938 36.29 5.14 3.67
C VAL A 938 36.71 6.54 3.22
N PRO A 939 36.59 6.88 1.93
CA PRO A 939 36.84 8.24 1.47
C PRO A 939 35.97 9.27 2.20
N ALA A 940 36.44 10.51 2.30
CA ALA A 940 35.64 11.58 2.88
C ALA A 940 34.32 11.76 2.11
N ALA A 941 33.22 12.06 2.81
CA ALA A 941 31.90 12.22 2.19
C ALA A 941 31.91 13.31 1.10
N GLU A 942 32.65 14.40 1.31
CA GLU A 942 32.87 15.47 0.33
C GLU A 942 33.53 14.96 -0.95
N GLU A 943 34.54 14.10 -0.84
CA GLU A 943 35.25 13.54 -1.99
C GLU A 943 34.33 12.63 -2.83
N LEU A 944 33.51 11.81 -2.18
CA LEU A 944 32.52 10.96 -2.85
C LEU A 944 31.42 11.81 -3.50
N ARG A 945 30.94 12.85 -2.80
CA ARG A 945 29.94 13.79 -3.31
C ARG A 945 30.43 14.51 -4.56
N ASP A 946 31.64 15.06 -4.53
CA ASP A 946 32.26 15.76 -5.66
C ASP A 946 32.48 14.84 -6.87
N ARG A 947 32.85 13.57 -6.62
CA ARG A 947 32.97 12.60 -7.71
C ARG A 947 31.62 12.27 -8.32
N LEU A 948 30.61 11.99 -7.49
CA LEU A 948 29.27 11.67 -7.98
C LEU A 948 28.65 12.84 -8.73
N ALA A 949 28.83 14.08 -8.28
CA ALA A 949 28.30 15.29 -8.93
C ALA A 949 28.83 15.50 -10.37
N ARG A 950 29.97 14.88 -10.74
CA ARG A 950 30.49 14.92 -12.11
C ARG A 950 29.76 13.99 -13.08
N THR A 951 29.08 12.97 -12.57
CA THR A 951 28.52 11.86 -13.37
C THR A 951 27.01 11.70 -13.21
N LEU A 952 26.48 12.04 -12.04
CA LEU A 952 25.08 11.94 -11.67
C LEU A 952 24.41 13.32 -11.66
N PRO A 953 23.12 13.42 -12.04
CA PRO A 953 22.33 14.62 -11.80
C PRO A 953 22.33 14.99 -10.32
N ALA A 954 22.24 16.29 -10.00
CA ALA A 954 22.27 16.79 -8.63
C ALA A 954 21.25 16.11 -7.69
N ALA A 955 20.04 15.81 -8.19
CA ALA A 955 19.00 15.13 -7.42
C ALA A 955 19.34 13.67 -7.03
N MET A 956 20.32 13.04 -7.69
CA MET A 956 20.77 11.67 -7.43
C MET A 956 22.00 11.59 -6.51
N VAL A 957 22.57 12.73 -6.11
CA VAL A 957 23.74 12.75 -5.22
C VAL A 957 23.27 12.68 -3.76
N PRO A 958 23.71 11.67 -2.96
CA PRO A 958 23.32 11.54 -1.56
C PRO A 958 23.71 12.76 -0.72
N ALA A 959 22.76 13.21 0.10
CA ALA A 959 22.97 14.31 1.03
C ALA A 959 23.73 13.84 2.29
N VAL A 960 23.37 12.66 2.80
CA VAL A 960 23.92 12.06 4.02
C VAL A 960 24.74 10.83 3.69
N TRP A 961 25.89 10.67 4.35
CA TRP A 961 26.82 9.57 4.15
C TRP A 961 27.13 8.91 5.49
N VAL A 962 26.87 7.61 5.59
CA VAL A 962 27.01 6.84 6.82
C VAL A 962 28.04 5.71 6.61
N PRO A 963 29.27 5.85 7.14
CA PRO A 963 30.25 4.78 7.06
C PRO A 963 29.86 3.63 8.00
N LEU A 964 29.84 2.40 7.47
CA LEU A 964 29.56 1.19 8.21
C LEU A 964 30.77 0.24 8.21
N PRO A 965 31.00 -0.50 9.30
CA PRO A 965 31.99 -1.57 9.32
C PRO A 965 31.58 -2.76 8.44
N ALA A 966 30.28 -3.03 8.32
CA ALA A 966 29.71 -4.03 7.40
C ALA A 966 28.21 -3.74 7.20
N LEU A 967 27.64 -4.18 6.07
CA LEU A 967 26.19 -4.10 5.85
C LEU A 967 25.46 -5.14 6.71
N PRO A 968 24.32 -4.78 7.36
CA PRO A 968 23.47 -5.76 8.02
C PRO A 968 22.90 -6.73 6.98
N LEU A 969 22.94 -8.04 7.29
CA LEU A 969 22.44 -9.09 6.42
C LEU A 969 21.31 -9.87 7.11
N THR A 970 20.32 -10.30 6.33
CA THR A 970 19.30 -11.29 6.68
C THR A 970 19.96 -12.67 6.90
N PRO A 971 19.27 -13.64 7.55
CA PRO A 971 19.76 -15.02 7.65
C PRO A 971 20.10 -15.67 6.29
N ASN A 972 19.48 -15.19 5.21
CA ASN A 972 19.70 -15.65 3.83
C ASN A 972 20.85 -14.91 3.11
N GLY A 973 21.62 -14.06 3.81
CA GLY A 973 22.78 -13.36 3.24
C GLY A 973 22.45 -12.16 2.33
N LYS A 974 21.17 -11.76 2.22
CA LYS A 974 20.76 -10.50 1.56
C LYS A 974 20.89 -9.33 2.52
N VAL A 975 21.16 -8.12 2.03
CA VAL A 975 21.18 -6.89 2.84
C VAL A 975 19.82 -6.67 3.51
N ASP A 976 19.85 -6.50 4.83
CA ASP A 976 18.68 -6.21 5.65
C ASP A 976 18.54 -4.69 5.83
N ARG A 977 17.82 -4.06 4.90
CA ARG A 977 17.63 -2.60 4.86
C ARG A 977 16.90 -2.07 6.11
N ALA A 978 16.05 -2.89 6.73
CA ALA A 978 15.32 -2.53 7.95
C ALA A 978 16.23 -2.40 9.18
N ARG A 979 17.42 -3.03 9.11
CA ARG A 979 18.43 -2.99 10.17
C ARG A 979 19.56 -2.01 9.88
N LEU A 980 19.45 -1.21 8.81
CA LEU A 980 20.35 -0.08 8.61
C LEU A 980 20.16 0.90 9.79
N PRO A 981 21.25 1.41 10.40
CA PRO A 981 21.13 2.36 11.49
C PRO A 981 20.41 3.61 10.99
N GLU A 982 19.60 4.23 11.84
CA GLU A 982 19.00 5.52 11.50
C GLU A 982 20.11 6.49 11.06
N PRO A 983 19.92 7.24 9.97
CA PRO A 983 20.91 8.22 9.55
C PRO A 983 21.14 9.18 10.73
N PRO A 984 22.39 9.58 11.00
CA PRO A 984 22.65 10.58 12.01
C PRO A 984 21.81 11.79 11.66
N ARG A 985 20.85 12.10 12.54
CA ARG A 985 20.18 13.39 12.52
C ARG A 985 21.30 14.42 12.61
N LEU A 986 21.23 15.50 11.83
CA LEU A 986 22.10 16.65 12.03
C LEU A 986 21.65 17.30 13.37
N ARG A 987 22.08 16.64 14.47
CA ARG A 987 21.87 16.75 15.92
C ARG A 987 20.43 16.84 16.50
N PRO A 988 20.07 15.83 17.32
CA PRO A 988 19.65 16.03 18.70
C PRO A 988 20.64 15.33 19.65
N ASP A 989 20.74 15.81 20.88
CA ASP A 989 21.62 15.37 21.99
C ASP A 989 22.96 16.11 22.09
N ALA A 990 22.92 17.28 22.73
CA ALA A 990 23.99 17.65 23.65
C ALA A 990 23.78 16.87 24.97
N PRO A 991 24.84 16.36 25.62
CA PRO A 991 24.73 15.41 26.73
C PRO A 991 24.11 16.04 27.99
N GLU A 992 23.25 15.26 28.68
CA GLU A 992 22.72 15.63 30.00
C GLU A 992 23.84 15.87 31.03
N PRO A 993 23.68 16.83 31.96
CA PRO A 993 24.74 17.18 32.91
C PRO A 993 24.86 16.11 34.00
N LEU A 994 26.01 15.44 34.05
CA LEU A 994 26.47 14.76 35.26
C LEU A 994 26.67 15.79 36.38
N ALA A 995 26.01 15.54 37.51
CA ALA A 995 26.17 16.30 38.75
C ALA A 995 27.64 16.35 39.19
N ALA A 996 28.18 17.56 39.33
CA ALA A 996 29.36 17.82 40.16
C ALA A 996 29.21 19.17 40.87
N THR A 997 29.42 19.10 42.17
CA THR A 997 29.43 20.14 43.18
C THR A 997 30.51 21.20 42.96
N GLY A 998 30.17 22.47 43.20
CA GLY A 998 31.06 23.44 43.87
C GLY A 998 31.89 24.39 42.99
N GLU A 999 31.67 25.69 43.24
CA GLU A 999 32.63 26.80 43.19
C GLU A 999 32.95 27.50 41.83
N THR A 1000 32.14 28.54 41.59
CA THR A 1000 32.48 29.93 41.17
C THR A 1000 33.62 30.25 40.17
N ALA A 1001 33.20 31.04 39.18
CA ALA A 1001 33.81 32.26 38.61
C ALA A 1001 34.49 32.17 37.23
N GLY A 1002 34.01 33.01 36.30
CA GLY A 1002 34.79 33.49 35.16
C GLY A 1002 34.03 33.69 33.84
N ASP A 1003 33.29 34.79 33.74
CA ASP A 1003 33.03 35.68 32.59
C ASP A 1003 32.96 35.12 31.14
N GLY A 1004 31.85 35.45 30.46
CA GLY A 1004 31.80 35.42 29.00
C GLY A 1004 30.44 35.38 28.28
N VAL A 1005 29.31 35.69 28.92
CA VAL A 1005 28.05 35.92 28.17
C VAL A 1005 28.00 37.37 27.73
N THR A 1006 28.24 37.63 26.45
CA THR A 1006 27.83 38.87 25.79
C THR A 1006 26.46 38.67 25.17
N THR A 1007 25.42 39.06 25.91
CA THR A 1007 24.12 39.45 25.34
C THR A 1007 24.14 40.95 25.08
N ALA A 1008 23.97 41.35 23.83
CA ALA A 1008 23.39 42.64 23.46
C ALA A 1008 22.61 42.44 22.15
N GLY A 1009 21.28 42.46 22.25
CA GLY A 1009 20.35 42.42 21.13
C GLY A 1009 20.14 43.77 20.47
N ASP A 1010 19.44 43.72 19.33
CA ASP A 1010 18.93 44.78 18.44
C ASP A 1010 19.76 45.03 17.15
N GLY A 1011 20.00 43.97 16.37
CA GLY A 1011 20.55 44.05 15.01
C GLY A 1011 19.98 42.97 14.08
N VAL A 1012 20.22 43.12 12.78
CA VAL A 1012 19.83 42.18 11.69
C VAL A 1012 20.08 40.72 12.07
N ASP A 1013 21.18 40.46 12.78
CA ASP A 1013 21.56 39.12 13.23
C ASP A 1013 20.53 38.42 14.12
N ALA A 1014 19.83 39.15 15.00
CA ALA A 1014 18.77 38.57 15.83
C ALA A 1014 17.55 38.15 14.99
N VAL A 1015 17.19 38.97 14.00
CA VAL A 1015 16.04 38.70 13.12
C VAL A 1015 16.35 37.59 12.13
N VAL A 1016 17.56 37.56 11.57
CA VAL A 1016 18.01 36.47 10.68
C VAL A 1016 18.09 35.16 11.48
N ARG A 1017 18.60 35.18 12.72
CA ARG A 1017 18.60 34.02 13.62
C ARG A 1017 17.20 33.49 13.87
N GLU A 1018 16.25 34.37 14.23
CA GLU A 1018 14.85 33.99 14.46
C GLU A 1018 14.21 33.38 13.19
N ILE A 1019 14.48 33.97 12.02
CA ILE A 1019 14.01 33.42 10.74
C ILE A 1019 14.59 32.02 10.51
N TRP A 1020 15.88 31.79 10.76
CA TRP A 1020 16.49 30.47 10.61
C TRP A 1020 15.89 29.47 11.59
N GLN A 1021 15.71 29.86 12.86
CA GLN A 1021 15.05 29.04 13.88
C GLN A 1021 13.64 28.62 13.45
N GLU A 1022 12.85 29.54 12.89
CA GLU A 1022 11.49 29.25 12.39
C GLU A 1022 11.47 28.37 11.14
N VAL A 1023 12.42 28.55 10.22
CA VAL A 1023 12.45 27.78 8.96
C VAL A 1023 13.00 26.38 9.20
N LEU A 1024 14.07 26.27 10.00
CA LEU A 1024 14.77 25.02 10.31
C LEU A 1024 14.14 24.26 11.49
N ARG A 1025 13.22 24.89 12.23
CA ARG A 1025 12.60 24.36 13.46
C ARG A 1025 13.65 24.00 14.53
N LEU A 1026 14.60 24.90 14.76
CA LEU A 1026 15.69 24.75 15.73
C LEU A 1026 15.55 25.80 16.83
N ASP A 1027 15.81 25.41 18.08
CA ASP A 1027 15.63 26.27 19.26
C ASP A 1027 16.80 27.25 19.49
N ASP A 1028 18.01 26.93 19.03
CA ASP A 1028 19.22 27.76 19.18
C ASP A 1028 20.13 27.62 17.96
N ILE A 1029 20.68 28.73 17.47
CA ILE A 1029 21.55 28.77 16.28
C ILE A 1029 22.72 29.75 16.54
N GLY A 1030 23.94 29.20 16.47
CA GLY A 1030 25.18 29.95 16.67
C GLY A 1030 25.55 30.84 15.47
N PRO A 1031 26.32 31.92 15.67
CA PRO A 1031 26.73 32.84 14.60
C PRO A 1031 27.58 32.17 13.50
N ASP A 1032 28.40 31.18 13.86
CA ASP A 1032 29.30 30.52 12.90
C ASP A 1032 28.70 29.22 12.32
N GLU A 1033 27.44 28.90 12.62
CA GLU A 1033 26.81 27.67 12.13
C GLU A 1033 26.38 27.79 10.67
N ASP A 1034 26.74 26.79 9.87
CA ASP A 1034 26.48 26.70 8.44
C ASP A 1034 25.05 26.22 8.17
N LEU A 1035 24.34 26.93 7.29
CA LEU A 1035 22.96 26.68 6.93
C LEU A 1035 22.73 25.26 6.41
N PHE A 1036 23.65 24.71 5.61
CA PHE A 1036 23.52 23.39 5.02
C PHE A 1036 23.81 22.28 6.04
N ASP A 1037 24.74 22.53 6.95
CA ASP A 1037 25.00 21.61 8.08
C ASP A 1037 23.82 21.55 9.05
N LEU A 1038 23.06 22.65 9.17
CA LEU A 1038 21.82 22.72 9.95
C LEU A 1038 20.60 22.12 9.22
N GLY A 1039 20.79 21.47 8.07
CA GLY A 1039 19.72 20.85 7.29
C GLY A 1039 19.03 21.79 6.30
N GLY A 1040 19.58 22.98 6.08
CA GLY A 1040 19.13 23.91 5.06
C GLY A 1040 19.35 23.37 3.64
N HIS A 1041 18.38 23.62 2.77
CA HIS A 1041 18.46 23.33 1.34
C HIS A 1041 17.84 24.47 0.54
N SER A 1042 17.82 24.37 -0.79
CA SER A 1042 17.34 25.46 -1.65
C SER A 1042 15.94 25.98 -1.28
N LEU A 1043 14.98 25.11 -0.92
CA LEU A 1043 13.65 25.55 -0.45
C LEU A 1043 13.70 26.28 0.91
N THR A 1044 14.55 25.82 1.84
CA THR A 1044 14.81 26.49 3.11
C THR A 1044 15.41 27.87 2.87
N ILE A 1045 16.36 27.97 1.94
CA ILE A 1045 16.98 29.24 1.52
C ILE A 1045 15.93 30.17 0.93
N THR A 1046 15.06 29.69 0.02
CA THR A 1046 13.98 30.51 -0.53
C THR A 1046 13.01 30.98 0.55
N SER A 1047 12.67 30.12 1.52
CA SER A 1047 11.82 30.48 2.65
C SER A 1047 12.48 31.51 3.58
N ILE A 1048 13.77 31.35 3.87
CA ILE A 1048 14.59 32.30 4.64
C ILE A 1048 14.66 33.63 3.91
N ALA A 1049 14.99 33.65 2.62
CA ALA A 1049 15.10 34.87 1.81
C ALA A 1049 13.74 35.61 1.72
N ALA A 1050 12.64 34.88 1.51
CA ALA A 1050 11.30 35.44 1.50
C ALA A 1050 10.91 36.05 2.86
N ARG A 1051 11.28 35.39 3.96
CA ARG A 1051 11.04 35.89 5.33
C ARG A 1051 11.93 37.08 5.68
N ILE A 1052 13.18 37.11 5.23
CA ILE A 1052 14.08 38.27 5.35
C ILE A 1052 13.49 39.46 4.61
N ARG A 1053 13.06 39.28 3.36
CA ARG A 1053 12.38 40.32 2.60
C ARG A 1053 11.14 40.85 3.32
N LYS A 1054 10.33 39.94 3.88
CA LYS A 1054 9.11 40.30 4.61
C LYS A 1054 9.38 41.05 5.92
N ARG A 1055 10.39 40.65 6.70
CA ARG A 1055 10.67 41.21 8.04
C ARG A 1055 11.61 42.42 8.00
N LEU A 1056 12.55 42.44 7.06
CA LEU A 1056 13.64 43.42 7.00
C LEU A 1056 13.60 44.32 5.75
N GLY A 1057 12.69 44.08 4.80
CA GLY A 1057 12.52 44.88 3.59
C GLY A 1057 13.65 44.74 2.56
N VAL A 1058 14.56 43.77 2.75
CA VAL A 1058 15.74 43.58 1.91
C VAL A 1058 15.60 42.35 1.03
N GLU A 1059 15.85 42.54 -0.27
CA GLU A 1059 15.98 41.44 -1.21
C GLU A 1059 17.41 40.91 -1.16
N VAL A 1060 17.57 39.69 -0.66
CA VAL A 1060 18.87 39.03 -0.52
C VAL A 1060 19.08 38.10 -1.71
N PRO A 1061 20.11 38.33 -2.54
CA PRO A 1061 20.49 37.41 -3.61
C PRO A 1061 20.76 35.99 -3.05
N LEU A 1062 20.32 34.96 -3.77
CA LEU A 1062 20.39 33.59 -3.26
C LEU A 1062 21.82 33.04 -3.18
N ASP A 1063 22.73 33.55 -4.01
CA ASP A 1063 24.18 33.24 -4.00
C ASP A 1063 24.83 33.57 -2.65
N VAL A 1064 24.36 34.59 -1.92
CA VAL A 1064 24.84 34.92 -0.56
C VAL A 1064 24.76 33.72 0.39
N PHE A 1065 23.72 32.88 0.26
CA PHE A 1065 23.53 31.70 1.11
C PHE A 1065 24.44 30.53 0.72
N PHE A 1066 25.10 30.59 -0.44
CA PHE A 1066 26.07 29.60 -0.90
C PHE A 1066 27.52 30.09 -0.71
N ASP A 1067 27.76 31.39 -0.87
CA ASP A 1067 29.08 32.01 -0.75
C ASP A 1067 29.50 32.21 0.71
N THR A 1068 28.54 32.57 1.57
CA THR A 1068 28.76 32.80 3.01
C THR A 1068 27.66 32.13 3.84
N PRO A 1069 27.59 30.78 3.85
CA PRO A 1069 26.46 30.01 4.38
C PRO A 1069 26.30 30.03 5.91
N THR A 1070 27.09 30.79 6.64
CA THR A 1070 26.98 30.91 8.11
C THR A 1070 25.94 31.96 8.51
N LEU A 1071 25.30 31.80 9.68
CA LEU A 1071 24.38 32.80 10.21
C LEU A 1071 24.98 34.22 10.22
N ALA A 1072 26.21 34.38 10.71
CA ALA A 1072 26.93 35.65 10.74
C ALA A 1072 27.21 36.19 9.35
N GLY A 1073 27.67 35.34 8.43
CA GLY A 1073 27.92 35.72 7.03
C GLY A 1073 26.68 36.24 6.31
N VAL A 1074 25.54 35.57 6.49
CA VAL A 1074 24.26 36.03 5.94
C VAL A 1074 23.79 37.31 6.64
N SER A 1075 23.86 37.39 7.97
CA SER A 1075 23.51 38.60 8.72
C SER A 1075 24.33 39.82 8.31
N ASP A 1076 25.61 39.65 8.03
CA ASP A 1076 26.50 40.71 7.54
C ASP A 1076 26.11 41.16 6.13
N ALA A 1077 25.81 40.23 5.23
CA ALA A 1077 25.35 40.54 3.88
C ALA A 1077 24.01 41.30 3.88
N VAL A 1078 23.05 40.86 4.72
CA VAL A 1078 21.77 41.57 4.89
C VAL A 1078 21.98 42.98 5.46
N SER A 1079 22.89 43.13 6.43
CA SER A 1079 23.23 44.43 6.99
C SER A 1079 23.86 45.37 5.96
N GLY A 1080 24.75 44.86 5.11
CA GLY A 1080 25.35 45.60 4.01
C GLY A 1080 24.32 46.08 2.99
N LEU A 1081 23.38 45.20 2.60
CA LEU A 1081 22.30 45.52 1.68
C LEU A 1081 21.32 46.57 2.26
N GLN A 1082 21.02 46.52 3.57
CA GLN A 1082 20.20 47.54 4.24
C GLN A 1082 20.85 48.93 4.21
N GLN A 1083 22.17 49.01 4.43
CA GLN A 1083 22.90 50.28 4.42
C GLN A 1083 22.97 50.88 3.00
N THR A 1084 23.04 50.03 1.98
CA THR A 1084 23.09 50.45 0.57
C THR A 1084 21.72 50.99 0.13
N ALA A 1085 20.62 50.33 0.48
CA ALA A 1085 19.26 50.81 0.22
C ALA A 1085 18.95 52.14 0.94
N SER A 1086 19.43 52.31 2.18
CA SER A 1086 19.22 53.53 2.97
C SER A 1086 20.04 54.74 2.48
N SER A 1087 21.13 54.50 1.76
CA SER A 1087 22.00 55.56 1.22
C SER A 1087 21.59 56.02 -0.18
N GLU A 1088 20.91 55.17 -0.96
CA GLU A 1088 20.26 55.57 -2.21
C GLU A 1088 19.03 56.47 -1.95
N GLU A 1089 18.21 56.17 -0.93
CA GLU A 1089 17.06 57.02 -0.54
C GLU A 1089 17.47 58.41 0.01
N GLN A 1090 18.67 58.58 0.58
CA GLN A 1090 19.17 59.88 1.04
C GLN A 1090 19.87 60.70 -0.04
N SER A 1091 20.13 60.11 -1.22
CA SER A 1091 20.76 60.81 -2.35
C SER A 1091 19.76 61.41 -3.35
N ASP A 1092 18.47 61.06 -3.20
CA ASP A 1092 17.34 61.57 -3.98
C ASP A 1092 16.45 62.59 -3.22
N GLU A 1093 16.86 63.04 -2.02
CA GLU A 1093 16.39 64.28 -1.33
C GLU A 1093 17.41 65.41 -1.46
#